data_AF-A0A4R3KVV2-F1
#
_entry.id   AF-A0A4R3KVV2-F1
#
_cell.length_a   1.000
_cell.length_b   1.000
_cell.length_c   1.000
_cell.angle_alpha   90.00
_cell.angle_beta   90.00
_cell.angle_gamma   90.00
#
_symmetry.space_group_name_H-M   'P 1'
#
loop_
_entity.id
_entity.type
_entity.pdbx_description
1 polymer ?
#
loop_
_entity_poly.entity_id
_entity_poly.type
_entity_poly.pdbx_seq_one_letter_code
_entity_poly.pdbx_strand_id
1 'polypeptide(L)'
;MEKLKLSDDLDLKEKKNAIETSLIMGFFSTTAKFPITSMDEGMEVPKNLSELKNKFKLEPSLWPEDYVSAMKNALPVEDMDWRKKKGLERLFLKGEFLKDKNNDQLPDHLNFKFIVSEDSSMSIIRAACNLAFRFGMETTSFSGPILGDETWDGNIILFESSNKVAIKLIEEENRSIVKITGDGKELEEFIYYICETFPLLPDNKDWVYMLQNMSDSLIMDNLDGQITYLNKYKSHKDIDAYFSPKIEDRITEMKKLYPNVKFNNYKSLKKIYEKEYNIPWEVDLFKLELNKVLDKLNSGDNIKIYGSLSEDKEVRKELKEYIEKELEKRSIVPEEINIICSYKQGYSWIDEVILPKLADENIDSIEIAFKPFLKPGETEWNDEDGATPSYHNLCKDDPDNWFDIPIRFLQELYPVDDLISDRLKIDRGNIKFVAYEGDEDITYRLKAFSKDGEVFSSTYKARYSERPYLDAFPNMGKVHPSTSFIKLVVNDEEVLDKNIKSDLENIWDIYQGEVLNEVMEYVENKMEGKVIEKNQPFFAQLKLEVDASEPDYRLPFREDQISSLNAFHEDMYFVGLDYFKNYGTKNDGGMLDAPGLILPVIRNRKGKPKFKVTLYDQLSKTPCIKKGDKIIESGFNRDYVELYLSEIYLEEGKYVFKLNTNIDDEIVKNYVELLNNKILDISDGFSGVDKIVFETDTNKYIAVVEEREESKKDLSILDIDLMENELIGYEDYIDIVSKLKRVEGIEVFKIAESYLGRDIYAIEVVPEYEGYLSRTKRINKLPSEIINARHHANEVSSTNAALILLKRILTEEKYKDLANKLNLVIVPMENVDGTKIHYELQKENPYWKLHVARFNAIGKEFYHEHFNPHTIHTEAMGLTRLWEKYLPDIIVDNHGVPSHEWEQQFSGYTSPSYKGFWLPRSLLYGYFWIVTDEEYKSNYDFNKKMEDVIADKIAENKKITRWNKEWMDRFEKYAHSWMPKLFPADYYKNMINYWIPFEFDPKHRYPSVKFPWITSVSYTSEVADETAQGEYLNLCARAHVAHDEATIEMLMNGKILYENEFTIEDGLIKLTQIRQRPILV
;
A
#
# COMPACT_ATOMS: atom_id res chain seq x y z
N MET A 1 25.20 22.23 22.69
CA MET A 1 25.71 21.28 23.69
C MET A 1 26.88 21.90 24.43
N GLU A 2 26.99 21.71 25.74
CA GLU A 2 28.17 22.13 26.52
C GLU A 2 29.26 21.05 26.42
N LYS A 3 30.51 21.43 26.09
CA LYS A 3 31.64 20.49 26.01
C LYS A 3 32.13 20.06 27.39
N LEU A 4 32.89 18.98 27.46
CA LEU A 4 33.65 18.56 28.64
C LEU A 4 35.10 19.06 28.54
N LYS A 5 35.57 19.79 29.56
CA LYS A 5 36.92 20.31 29.58
C LYS A 5 37.90 19.26 30.11
N LEU A 6 38.92 18.93 29.32
CA LEU A 6 39.94 17.93 29.66
C LEU A 6 41.35 18.53 29.55
N SER A 7 41.97 18.82 30.69
CA SER A 7 43.36 19.24 30.77
C SER A 7 44.33 18.06 30.65
N ASP A 8 45.59 18.34 30.33
CA ASP A 8 46.61 17.29 30.15
C ASP A 8 47.16 16.73 31.48
N ASP A 9 46.81 17.35 32.61
CA ASP A 9 47.32 17.06 33.96
C ASP A 9 46.33 16.29 34.86
N LEU A 10 45.26 15.72 34.29
CA LEU A 10 44.28 14.93 35.03
C LEU A 10 44.89 13.67 35.66
N ASP A 11 44.57 13.44 36.94
CA ASP A 11 44.94 12.20 37.61
C ASP A 11 44.13 10.99 37.12
N LEU A 12 44.51 9.77 37.53
CA LEU A 12 43.83 8.55 37.09
C LEU A 12 42.33 8.54 37.45
N LYS A 13 41.96 9.08 38.61
CA LYS A 13 40.55 9.12 39.04
C LYS A 13 39.77 10.12 38.19
N GLU A 14 40.35 11.28 37.91
CA GLU A 14 39.77 12.31 37.05
C GLU A 14 39.60 11.80 35.61
N LYS A 15 40.59 11.10 35.05
CA LYS A 15 40.48 10.43 33.74
C LYS A 15 39.29 9.45 33.68
N LYS A 16 39.12 8.62 34.72
CA LYS A 16 37.98 7.68 34.81
C LYS A 16 36.65 8.43 34.93
N ASN A 17 36.57 9.45 35.79
CA ASN A 17 35.39 10.28 35.94
C ASN A 17 35.00 11.00 34.64
N ALA A 18 35.97 11.41 33.82
CA ALA A 18 35.71 12.05 32.53
C ALA A 18 34.94 11.13 31.56
N ILE A 19 35.32 9.85 31.48
CA ILE A 19 34.66 8.86 30.61
C ILE A 19 33.23 8.60 31.10
N GLU A 20 33.04 8.37 32.40
CA GLU A 20 31.71 8.16 32.99
C GLU A 20 30.82 9.41 32.83
N THR A 21 31.38 10.60 33.03
CA THR A 21 30.67 11.87 32.82
C THR A 21 30.23 12.01 31.37
N SER A 22 31.08 11.63 30.41
CA SER A 22 30.76 11.71 28.99
C SER A 22 29.60 10.79 28.61
N LEU A 23 29.56 9.56 29.16
CA LEU A 23 28.42 8.65 28.99
C LEU A 23 27.12 9.28 29.49
N ILE A 24 27.15 9.85 30.70
CA ILE A 24 25.99 10.51 31.32
C ILE A 24 25.55 11.72 30.47
N MET A 25 26.47 12.56 30.00
CA MET A 25 26.13 13.69 29.13
C MET A 25 25.49 13.23 27.80
N GLY A 26 26.01 12.15 27.22
CA GLY A 26 25.44 11.52 26.03
C GLY A 26 24.00 11.04 26.26
N PHE A 27 23.72 10.45 27.42
CA PHE A 27 22.38 9.99 27.80
C PHE A 27 21.31 11.08 27.73
N PHE A 28 21.66 12.32 28.08
CA PHE A 28 20.71 13.44 28.03
C PHE A 28 20.65 14.13 26.66
N SER A 29 21.54 13.80 25.73
CA SER A 29 21.71 14.49 24.45
C SER A 29 20.99 13.80 23.30
N THR A 30 20.27 14.57 22.48
CA THR A 30 19.62 14.06 21.26
C THR A 30 20.47 14.33 20.02
N THR A 31 21.18 15.47 19.99
CA THR A 31 22.12 15.86 18.94
C THR A 31 23.51 16.06 19.54
N ALA A 32 24.57 15.88 18.74
CA ALA A 32 25.96 16.07 19.16
C ALA A 32 26.88 16.45 18.01
N LYS A 33 27.79 17.41 18.27
CA LYS A 33 28.90 17.72 17.37
C LYS A 33 30.17 17.20 18.01
N PHE A 34 30.90 16.34 17.29
CA PHE A 34 32.14 15.78 17.80
C PHE A 34 33.34 16.66 17.39
N PRO A 35 34.33 16.88 18.26
CA PRO A 35 34.44 16.34 19.61
C PRO A 35 33.58 17.03 20.67
N ILE A 36 33.11 16.22 21.63
CA ILE A 36 32.42 16.70 22.84
C ILE A 36 33.38 17.23 23.91
N THR A 37 34.69 17.06 23.70
CA THR A 37 35.75 17.48 24.64
C THR A 37 36.49 18.74 24.15
N SER A 38 36.99 19.57 25.05
CA SER A 38 37.84 20.74 24.74
C SER A 38 38.94 20.93 25.79
N MET A 39 40.04 21.60 25.44
CA MET A 39 41.09 21.98 26.42
C MET A 39 40.78 23.29 27.13
N ASP A 40 40.04 24.19 26.47
CA ASP A 40 39.94 25.59 26.91
C ASP A 40 38.58 25.93 27.55
N GLU A 41 37.53 25.22 27.16
CA GLU A 41 36.13 25.56 27.46
C GLU A 41 35.29 24.33 27.80
N GLY A 42 34.19 24.54 28.54
CA GLY A 42 33.24 23.50 28.88
C GLY A 42 33.17 23.21 30.38
N MET A 43 32.40 22.17 30.71
CA MET A 43 32.23 21.66 32.05
C MET A 43 33.53 21.05 32.56
N GLU A 44 33.98 21.44 33.75
CA GLU A 44 35.10 20.79 34.44
C GLU A 44 34.73 19.35 34.83
N VAL A 45 35.69 18.43 34.76
CA VAL A 45 35.49 17.04 35.21
C VAL A 45 35.14 17.03 36.70
N PRO A 46 34.01 16.41 37.11
CA PRO A 46 33.63 16.39 38.50
C PRO A 46 34.59 15.54 39.33
N LYS A 47 34.92 15.99 40.54
CA LYS A 47 35.76 15.20 41.47
C LYS A 47 35.01 13.98 42.00
N ASN A 48 33.69 14.11 42.12
CA ASN A 48 32.75 13.05 42.47
C ASN A 48 31.57 13.04 41.49
N LEU A 49 31.22 11.88 40.94
CA LEU A 49 30.13 11.78 39.96
C LEU A 49 28.78 12.25 40.54
N SER A 50 28.61 12.19 41.86
CA SER A 50 27.41 12.71 42.56
C SER A 50 27.17 14.20 42.32
N GLU A 51 28.20 14.97 41.95
CA GLU A 51 28.06 16.40 41.58
C GLU A 51 27.15 16.58 40.34
N LEU A 52 27.09 15.57 39.46
CA LEU A 52 26.23 15.56 38.27
C LEU A 52 24.73 15.56 38.60
N LYS A 53 24.33 15.12 39.80
CA LYS A 53 22.93 15.16 40.28
C LYS A 53 22.35 16.57 40.31
N ASN A 54 23.20 17.59 40.45
CA ASN A 54 22.76 18.99 40.44
C ASN A 54 22.54 19.52 39.02
N LYS A 55 23.17 18.90 38.02
CA LYS A 55 23.16 19.33 36.62
C LYS A 55 22.11 18.59 35.79
N PHE A 56 22.00 17.29 35.98
CA PHE A 56 21.03 16.43 35.29
C PHE A 56 19.93 15.99 36.22
N LYS A 57 18.70 15.96 35.71
CA LYS A 57 17.52 15.51 36.43
C LYS A 57 16.57 14.80 35.49
N LEU A 58 15.91 13.78 36.01
CA LEU A 58 14.75 13.17 35.40
C LEU A 58 13.56 13.48 36.29
N GLU A 59 12.59 14.21 35.76
CA GLU A 59 11.38 14.53 36.51
C GLU A 59 10.47 13.28 36.58
N PRO A 60 9.89 12.97 37.74
CA PRO A 60 8.93 11.88 37.83
C PRO A 60 7.71 12.20 36.95
N SER A 61 7.27 11.23 36.16
CA SER A 61 6.01 11.34 35.43
C SER A 61 4.85 11.07 36.39
N LEU A 62 3.83 11.92 36.39
CA LEU A 62 2.55 11.63 37.04
C LEU A 62 1.68 10.85 36.05
N TRP A 63 1.28 9.64 36.43
CA TRP A 63 0.50 8.74 35.58
C TRP A 63 -0.98 8.84 35.98
N PRO A 64 -1.92 8.89 35.04
CA PRO A 64 -3.34 8.73 35.33
C PRO A 64 -3.60 7.38 36.03
N GLU A 65 -4.56 7.32 36.96
CA GLU A 65 -4.86 6.10 37.73
C GLU A 65 -5.37 4.95 36.85
N ASP A 66 -6.04 5.28 35.75
CA ASP A 66 -6.64 4.35 34.79
C ASP A 66 -5.71 3.99 33.61
N TYR A 67 -4.56 4.65 33.49
CA TYR A 67 -3.60 4.41 32.42
C TYR A 67 -2.91 3.04 32.54
N VAL A 68 -2.95 2.27 31.45
CA VAL A 68 -2.27 0.99 31.31
C VAL A 68 -1.24 1.10 30.20
N SER A 69 0.04 1.00 30.59
CA SER A 69 1.13 0.98 29.62
C SER A 69 1.18 -0.34 28.89
N ALA A 70 1.07 -0.30 27.56
CA ALA A 70 1.20 -1.45 26.68
C ALA A 70 2.60 -2.09 26.78
N MET A 71 3.61 -1.30 27.16
CA MET A 71 4.99 -1.76 27.35
C MET A 71 5.15 -2.87 28.38
N LYS A 72 4.25 -2.98 29.36
CA LYS A 72 4.33 -4.04 30.39
C LYS A 72 4.15 -5.44 29.83
N ASN A 73 3.60 -5.55 28.61
CA ASN A 73 3.31 -6.80 27.93
C ASN A 73 4.05 -6.91 26.59
N ALA A 74 5.15 -6.16 26.43
CA ALA A 74 5.95 -6.17 25.21
C ALA A 74 6.62 -7.54 24.97
N LEU A 75 6.53 -8.04 23.74
CA LEU A 75 7.09 -9.32 23.33
C LEU A 75 8.28 -9.14 22.39
N PRO A 76 9.20 -10.12 22.31
CA PRO A 76 10.33 -10.05 21.38
C PRO A 76 9.87 -9.87 19.93
N VAL A 77 10.51 -8.95 19.21
CA VAL A 77 10.33 -8.73 17.77
C VAL A 77 11.50 -9.36 17.03
N GLU A 78 11.20 -10.07 15.93
CA GLU A 78 12.21 -10.67 15.06
C GLU A 78 13.11 -9.60 14.42
N ASP A 79 14.41 -9.86 14.34
CA ASP A 79 15.38 -8.97 13.71
C ASP A 79 15.27 -9.09 12.18
N MET A 80 14.94 -8.00 11.49
CA MET A 80 14.73 -7.99 10.03
C MET A 80 16.04 -8.15 9.25
N ASP A 81 17.18 -8.01 9.92
CA ASP A 81 18.48 -8.42 9.38
C ASP A 81 18.65 -9.93 9.46
N TRP A 82 18.20 -10.57 8.37
CA TRP A 82 18.25 -12.01 8.14
C TRP A 82 19.67 -12.60 8.09
N ARG A 83 20.72 -11.77 8.02
CA ARG A 83 22.11 -12.25 8.00
C ARG A 83 22.45 -12.91 9.32
N LYS A 84 23.02 -14.13 9.26
CA LYS A 84 23.38 -14.91 10.45
C LYS A 84 24.55 -14.32 11.22
N LYS A 85 25.55 -13.78 10.50
CA LYS A 85 26.75 -13.17 11.09
C LYS A 85 26.71 -11.66 10.90
N LYS A 86 26.96 -10.94 11.99
CA LYS A 86 26.89 -9.48 12.10
C LYS A 86 28.18 -8.97 12.73
N GLY A 87 28.66 -7.82 12.29
CA GLY A 87 29.94 -7.26 12.71
C GLY A 87 29.83 -5.88 13.35
N LEU A 88 30.86 -5.06 13.12
CA LEU A 88 30.96 -3.69 13.62
C LEU A 88 29.83 -2.79 13.12
N GLU A 89 29.11 -3.14 12.04
CA GLU A 89 27.92 -2.39 11.59
C GLU A 89 26.83 -2.29 12.68
N ARG A 90 26.87 -3.17 13.70
CA ARG A 90 25.98 -3.13 14.87
C ARG A 90 26.57 -2.43 16.10
N LEU A 91 27.74 -1.79 16.01
CA LEU A 91 28.42 -1.19 17.16
C LEU A 91 27.53 -0.17 17.91
N PHE A 92 26.80 0.67 17.18
CA PHE A 92 25.91 1.71 17.72
C PHE A 92 24.42 1.42 17.49
N LEU A 93 24.06 0.18 17.14
CA LEU A 93 22.68 -0.25 16.90
C LEU A 93 22.29 -1.39 17.85
N LYS A 94 20.99 -1.65 18.00
CA LYS A 94 20.48 -2.83 18.73
C LYS A 94 21.20 -4.10 18.25
N GLY A 95 21.81 -4.83 19.18
CA GLY A 95 22.68 -5.96 18.87
C GLY A 95 23.40 -6.55 20.08
N GLU A 96 24.66 -6.94 19.89
CA GLU A 96 25.44 -7.62 20.92
C GLU A 96 25.89 -6.70 22.06
N PHE A 97 26.33 -5.48 21.71
CA PHE A 97 26.84 -4.46 22.62
C PHE A 97 25.71 -3.59 23.22
N LEU A 98 24.68 -3.32 22.44
CA LEU A 98 23.51 -2.54 22.81
C LEU A 98 22.28 -3.43 22.82
N LYS A 99 21.89 -3.92 24.00
CA LYS A 99 20.78 -4.87 24.15
C LYS A 99 19.47 -4.10 24.38
N ASP A 100 18.41 -4.65 23.82
CA ASP A 100 17.02 -4.34 24.15
C ASP A 100 16.52 -5.47 25.06
N LYS A 101 16.18 -5.15 26.32
CA LYS A 101 15.68 -6.10 27.32
C LYS A 101 14.19 -5.92 27.63
N ASN A 102 13.60 -4.79 27.28
CA ASN A 102 12.19 -4.49 27.47
C ASN A 102 11.33 -4.74 26.21
N ASN A 103 11.96 -5.16 25.10
CA ASN A 103 11.37 -5.45 23.79
C ASN A 103 10.71 -4.23 23.11
N ASP A 104 11.16 -3.01 23.40
CA ASP A 104 10.67 -1.77 22.76
C ASP A 104 11.41 -1.39 21.47
N GLN A 105 12.36 -2.23 21.05
CA GLN A 105 13.28 -2.05 19.90
C GLN A 105 14.35 -0.97 20.07
N LEU A 106 14.38 -0.28 21.22
CA LEU A 106 15.43 0.67 21.58
C LEU A 106 16.40 0.01 22.58
N PRO A 107 17.72 0.23 22.47
CA PRO A 107 18.63 -0.36 23.43
C PRO A 107 18.45 0.25 24.84
N ASP A 108 18.28 -0.59 25.84
CA ASP A 108 18.07 -0.21 27.26
C ASP A 108 19.16 -0.79 28.20
N HIS A 109 20.18 -1.40 27.60
CA HIS A 109 21.26 -2.04 28.32
C HIS A 109 22.59 -2.05 27.54
N LEU A 110 23.63 -1.49 28.15
CA LEU A 110 25.01 -1.60 27.69
C LEU A 110 25.60 -2.95 28.14
N ASN A 111 25.82 -3.86 27.19
CA ASN A 111 26.34 -5.20 27.44
C ASN A 111 27.86 -5.29 27.19
N PHE A 112 28.64 -4.32 27.70
CA PHE A 112 30.10 -4.32 27.59
C PHE A 112 30.76 -3.41 28.64
N LYS A 113 32.09 -3.50 28.76
CA LYS A 113 32.91 -2.56 29.53
C LYS A 113 34.06 -1.98 28.70
N PHE A 114 34.46 -0.74 29.01
CA PHE A 114 35.67 -0.13 28.49
C PHE A 114 36.87 -0.57 29.34
N ILE A 115 37.92 -1.04 28.68
CA ILE A 115 39.20 -1.37 29.31
C ILE A 115 40.23 -0.34 28.83
N VAL A 116 40.67 0.51 29.76
CA VAL A 116 41.63 1.60 29.53
C VAL A 116 42.77 1.45 30.53
N SER A 117 44.02 1.43 30.05
CA SER A 117 45.21 1.30 30.90
C SER A 117 45.45 2.55 31.75
N GLU A 118 46.08 2.39 32.92
CA GLU A 118 46.47 3.52 33.76
C GLU A 118 47.51 4.43 33.08
N ASP A 119 48.34 3.84 32.20
CA ASP A 119 49.35 4.52 31.39
C ASP A 119 48.79 5.12 30.09
N SER A 120 47.46 5.07 29.87
CA SER A 120 46.84 5.62 28.66
C SER A 120 47.08 7.13 28.53
N SER A 121 47.46 7.52 27.33
CA SER A 121 47.64 8.91 26.91
C SER A 121 46.32 9.69 26.96
N MET A 122 46.41 11.02 27.03
CA MET A 122 45.20 11.86 27.03
C MET A 122 44.38 11.78 25.74
N SER A 123 45.01 11.47 24.60
CA SER A 123 44.34 11.18 23.34
C SER A 123 43.43 9.94 23.43
N ILE A 124 43.91 8.87 24.08
CA ILE A 124 43.08 7.68 24.34
C ILE A 124 41.91 8.04 25.27
N ILE A 125 42.15 8.85 26.31
CA ILE A 125 41.07 9.29 27.22
C ILE A 125 40.02 10.12 26.47
N ARG A 126 40.44 11.05 25.61
CA ARG A 126 39.52 11.86 24.77
C ARG A 126 38.73 10.99 23.81
N ALA A 127 39.37 10.03 23.13
CA ALA A 127 38.70 9.05 22.29
C ALA A 127 37.65 8.25 23.07
N ALA A 128 38.01 7.72 24.24
CA ALA A 128 37.08 7.00 25.11
C ALA A 128 35.91 7.88 25.58
N CYS A 129 36.15 9.15 25.91
CA CYS A 129 35.07 10.09 26.27
C CYS A 129 34.06 10.27 25.13
N ASN A 130 34.52 10.46 23.89
CA ASN A 130 33.63 10.67 22.74
C ASN A 130 32.82 9.40 22.41
N LEU A 131 33.43 8.21 22.47
CA LEU A 131 32.70 6.94 22.31
C LEU A 131 31.69 6.72 23.42
N ALA A 132 32.07 6.92 24.69
CA ALA A 132 31.18 6.81 25.82
C ALA A 132 29.97 7.75 25.66
N PHE A 133 30.21 8.98 25.21
CA PHE A 133 29.15 9.92 24.87
C PHE A 133 28.22 9.39 23.79
N ARG A 134 28.76 8.88 22.67
CA ARG A 134 27.94 8.31 21.59
C ARG A 134 27.12 7.11 22.07
N PHE A 135 27.68 6.21 22.88
CA PHE A 135 26.93 5.11 23.49
C PHE A 135 25.81 5.59 24.42
N GLY A 136 26.02 6.68 25.16
CA GLY A 136 24.98 7.30 25.97
C GLY A 136 23.80 7.81 25.12
N MET A 137 24.10 8.33 23.93
CA MET A 137 23.07 8.72 22.96
C MET A 137 22.29 7.51 22.43
N GLU A 138 22.91 6.33 22.31
CA GLU A 138 22.25 5.14 21.73
C GLU A 138 21.62 4.20 22.76
N THR A 139 21.26 4.70 23.94
CA THR A 139 20.53 3.89 24.92
C THR A 139 19.48 4.67 25.71
N THR A 140 18.37 4.04 26.08
CA THR A 140 17.33 4.58 26.96
C THR A 140 17.56 4.23 28.44
N SER A 141 18.47 3.30 28.73
CA SER A 141 18.81 2.89 30.09
C SER A 141 20.21 2.29 30.20
N PHE A 142 20.90 2.54 31.31
CA PHE A 142 22.10 1.78 31.66
C PHE A 142 22.33 1.75 33.17
N SER A 143 23.10 0.75 33.61
CA SER A 143 23.43 0.53 35.02
C SER A 143 24.88 0.09 35.20
N GLY A 144 25.52 0.63 36.23
CA GLY A 144 26.92 0.46 36.56
C GLY A 144 27.86 1.37 35.77
N PRO A 145 29.15 1.42 36.15
CA PRO A 145 30.17 2.16 35.42
C PRO A 145 30.40 1.57 34.02
N ILE A 146 30.73 2.38 33.02
CA ILE A 146 31.14 1.87 31.70
C ILE A 146 32.53 1.24 31.75
N LEU A 147 33.36 1.65 32.71
CA LEU A 147 34.71 1.10 32.88
C LEU A 147 34.69 -0.26 33.58
N GLY A 148 35.53 -1.18 33.10
CA GLY A 148 35.80 -2.48 33.69
C GLY A 148 37.27 -2.66 34.02
N ASP A 149 37.61 -3.80 34.64
CA ASP A 149 38.99 -4.25 34.79
C ASP A 149 39.28 -5.45 33.87
N GLU A 150 40.54 -5.85 33.77
CA GLU A 150 40.98 -6.98 32.93
C GLU A 150 40.36 -8.33 33.32
N THR A 151 39.73 -8.43 34.49
CA THR A 151 39.08 -9.65 34.97
C THR A 151 37.62 -9.78 34.50
N TRP A 152 37.08 -8.77 33.81
CA TRP A 152 35.75 -8.82 33.21
C TRP A 152 35.68 -9.90 32.11
N ASP A 153 34.74 -10.83 32.29
CA ASP A 153 34.55 -12.00 31.43
C ASP A 153 33.55 -11.76 30.29
N GLY A 154 32.74 -10.69 30.35
CA GLY A 154 31.83 -10.30 29.28
C GLY A 154 32.50 -9.51 28.14
N ASN A 155 31.68 -8.95 27.26
CA ASN A 155 32.16 -8.17 26.11
C ASN A 155 32.91 -6.91 26.56
N ILE A 156 33.93 -6.53 25.78
CA ILE A 156 34.77 -5.37 26.10
C ILE A 156 35.06 -4.50 24.89
N ILE A 157 35.27 -3.21 25.14
CA ILE A 157 35.94 -2.29 24.23
C ILE A 157 37.31 -1.98 24.82
N LEU A 158 38.36 -2.47 24.16
CA LEU A 158 39.73 -2.44 24.64
C LEU A 158 40.52 -1.33 23.94
N PHE A 159 41.10 -0.41 24.71
CA PHE A 159 41.93 0.67 24.18
C PHE A 159 43.42 0.35 24.32
N GLU A 160 44.16 0.38 23.22
CA GLU A 160 45.60 0.12 23.21
C GLU A 160 46.38 1.19 22.41
N SER A 161 47.48 1.68 22.98
CA SER A 161 48.39 2.56 22.24
C SER A 161 49.09 1.77 21.13
N SER A 162 49.07 2.33 19.92
CA SER A 162 49.62 1.72 18.72
C SER A 162 49.91 2.80 17.68
N ASN A 163 50.86 2.51 16.77
CA ASN A 163 51.10 3.37 15.60
C ASN A 163 50.01 3.21 14.52
N LYS A 164 49.14 2.19 14.62
CA LYS A 164 48.04 1.98 13.67
C LYS A 164 46.72 2.37 14.34
N VAL A 165 45.98 3.28 13.70
CA VAL A 165 44.64 3.68 14.15
C VAL A 165 43.58 2.74 13.56
N ALA A 166 42.84 2.02 14.40
CA ALA A 166 41.82 1.05 13.98
C ALA A 166 40.79 0.72 15.06
N ILE A 167 39.60 0.30 14.64
CA ILE A 167 38.59 -0.42 15.42
C ILE A 167 38.47 -1.81 14.80
N LYS A 168 38.70 -2.86 15.59
CA LYS A 168 38.66 -4.25 15.13
C LYS A 168 37.76 -5.09 16.02
N LEU A 169 36.87 -5.87 15.42
CA LEU A 169 36.11 -6.90 16.12
C LEU A 169 36.93 -8.20 16.20
N ILE A 170 37.01 -8.77 17.40
CA ILE A 170 37.63 -10.06 17.69
C ILE A 170 36.61 -10.88 18.47
N GLU A 171 36.22 -12.02 17.91
CA GLU A 171 35.31 -12.98 18.55
C GLU A 171 36.15 -14.04 19.29
N GLU A 172 35.94 -14.18 20.60
CA GLU A 172 36.45 -15.29 21.42
C GLU A 172 35.29 -16.25 21.75
N GLU A 173 35.58 -17.47 22.22
CA GLU A 173 34.54 -18.51 22.46
C GLU A 173 33.35 -18.02 23.32
N ASN A 174 33.57 -17.08 24.25
CA ASN A 174 32.55 -16.64 25.22
C ASN A 174 32.29 -15.13 25.25
N ARG A 175 32.98 -14.32 24.43
CA ARG A 175 32.82 -12.86 24.41
C ARG A 175 33.30 -12.23 23.10
N SER A 176 32.77 -11.05 22.81
CA SER A 176 33.25 -10.17 21.74
C SER A 176 34.11 -9.03 22.27
N ILE A 177 35.23 -8.78 21.60
CA ILE A 177 36.19 -7.72 21.92
C ILE A 177 36.21 -6.73 20.75
N VAL A 178 35.86 -5.48 21.01
CA VAL A 178 36.12 -4.36 20.08
C VAL A 178 37.43 -3.71 20.48
N LYS A 179 38.49 -3.98 19.73
CA LYS A 179 39.82 -3.45 19.99
C LYS A 179 40.01 -2.13 19.24
N ILE A 180 40.26 -1.06 19.99
CA ILE A 180 40.54 0.28 19.49
C ILE A 180 42.03 0.55 19.68
N THR A 181 42.75 0.66 18.57
CA THR A 181 44.19 0.93 18.58
C THR A 181 44.49 2.31 18.02
N GLY A 182 45.54 2.97 18.53
CA GLY A 182 46.02 4.25 18.01
C GLY A 182 46.56 5.14 19.13
N ASP A 183 47.09 6.31 18.78
CA ASP A 183 47.44 7.35 19.74
C ASP A 183 47.48 8.74 19.06
N GLY A 184 47.63 9.80 19.85
CA GLY A 184 47.75 11.18 19.38
C GLY A 184 46.51 11.70 18.64
N LYS A 185 46.73 12.73 17.82
CA LYS A 185 45.69 13.47 17.10
C LYS A 185 44.97 12.62 16.05
N GLU A 186 45.67 11.69 15.41
CA GLU A 186 45.06 10.81 14.40
C GLU A 186 43.99 9.89 15.01
N LEU A 187 44.23 9.35 16.22
CA LEU A 187 43.21 8.59 16.95
C LEU A 187 42.02 9.46 17.31
N GLU A 188 42.27 10.67 17.82
CA GLU A 188 41.20 11.62 18.18
C GLU A 188 40.30 11.92 16.98
N GLU A 189 40.87 12.37 15.85
CA GLU A 189 40.14 12.71 14.63
C GLU A 189 39.38 11.50 14.05
N PHE A 190 40.00 10.31 14.07
CA PHE A 190 39.36 9.09 13.62
C PHE A 190 38.14 8.73 14.46
N ILE A 191 38.23 8.81 15.79
CA ILE A 191 37.10 8.52 16.67
C ILE A 191 36.00 9.59 16.58
N TYR A 192 36.35 10.86 16.36
CA TYR A 192 35.36 11.91 16.14
C TYR A 192 34.55 11.63 14.87
N TYR A 193 35.23 11.26 13.79
CA TYR A 193 34.59 10.81 12.56
C TYR A 193 33.66 9.61 12.81
N ILE A 194 34.14 8.54 13.46
CA ILE A 194 33.32 7.36 13.77
C ILE A 194 32.09 7.71 14.61
N CYS A 195 32.24 8.58 15.62
CA CYS A 195 31.13 9.00 16.47
C CYS A 195 30.14 9.94 15.77
N GLU A 196 30.50 10.57 14.65
CA GLU A 196 29.63 11.48 13.93
C GLU A 196 28.93 10.80 12.75
N THR A 197 29.62 9.94 12.00
CA THR A 197 29.13 9.38 10.73
C THR A 197 28.71 7.92 10.82
N PHE A 198 29.37 7.08 11.62
CA PHE A 198 29.12 5.64 11.62
C PHE A 198 27.91 5.27 12.50
N PRO A 199 27.04 4.30 12.10
CA PRO A 199 27.04 3.52 10.86
C PRO A 199 26.17 4.11 9.74
N LEU A 200 25.86 5.41 9.80
CA LEU A 200 24.97 6.07 8.85
C LEU A 200 25.65 6.25 7.49
N LEU A 201 24.83 6.23 6.45
CA LEU A 201 25.20 6.43 5.06
C LEU A 201 24.17 7.34 4.36
N PRO A 202 24.49 7.90 3.18
CA PRO A 202 23.59 8.80 2.47
C PRO A 202 22.23 8.17 2.10
N ASP A 203 21.26 9.02 1.78
CA ASP A 203 19.86 8.63 1.49
C ASP A 203 19.22 7.82 2.62
N ASN A 204 19.48 8.21 3.85
CA ASN A 204 18.90 7.59 5.05
C ASN A 204 19.17 6.07 5.13
N LYS A 205 20.30 5.61 4.59
CA LYS A 205 20.79 4.23 4.67
C LYS A 205 21.75 4.07 5.84
N ASP A 206 22.05 2.82 6.19
CA ASP A 206 23.13 2.48 7.11
C ASP A 206 23.91 1.27 6.56
N TRP A 207 24.99 0.92 7.26
CA TRP A 207 25.79 -0.25 6.91
C TRP A 207 25.03 -1.58 6.97
N VAL A 208 23.97 -1.71 7.78
CA VAL A 208 23.15 -2.93 7.82
C VAL A 208 22.41 -3.10 6.49
N TYR A 209 21.73 -2.06 6.03
CA TYR A 209 21.06 -2.04 4.73
C TYR A 209 22.02 -2.34 3.59
N MET A 210 23.20 -1.70 3.59
CA MET A 210 24.20 -1.91 2.53
C MET A 210 24.72 -3.33 2.51
N LEU A 211 24.98 -3.93 3.66
CA LEU A 211 25.47 -5.32 3.73
C LEU A 211 24.40 -6.34 3.36
N GLN A 212 23.12 -6.08 3.64
CA GLN A 212 22.02 -6.91 3.11
C GLN A 212 21.97 -6.85 1.58
N ASN A 213 22.05 -5.64 1.00
CA ASN A 213 22.06 -5.45 -0.44
C ASN A 213 23.29 -6.11 -1.10
N MET A 214 24.48 -5.92 -0.54
CA MET A 214 25.69 -6.60 -1.00
C MET A 214 25.58 -8.12 -0.89
N SER A 215 24.99 -8.64 0.18
CA SER A 215 24.78 -10.08 0.34
C SER A 215 23.90 -10.64 -0.77
N ASP A 216 22.81 -9.95 -1.12
CA ASP A 216 21.95 -10.29 -2.26
C ASP A 216 22.71 -10.22 -3.60
N SER A 217 23.59 -9.22 -3.77
CA SER A 217 24.44 -9.12 -4.97
C SER A 217 25.42 -10.29 -5.10
N LEU A 218 26.05 -10.72 -4.01
CA LEU A 218 27.02 -11.82 -4.05
C LEU A 218 26.39 -13.16 -4.45
N ILE A 219 25.06 -13.27 -4.43
CA ILE A 219 24.29 -14.45 -4.84
C ILE A 219 23.34 -14.19 -6.01
N MET A 220 23.57 -13.17 -6.83
CA MET A 220 22.81 -12.90 -8.06
C MET A 220 21.31 -12.53 -7.84
N ASP A 221 20.90 -12.20 -6.61
CA ASP A 221 19.49 -11.97 -6.25
C ASP A 221 19.00 -10.57 -6.66
N ASN A 222 19.93 -9.61 -6.84
CA ASN A 222 19.65 -8.26 -7.35
C ASN A 222 20.42 -7.94 -8.64
N LEU A 223 20.15 -6.79 -9.26
CA LEU A 223 20.76 -6.37 -10.53
C LEU A 223 22.29 -6.31 -10.46
N ASP A 224 22.84 -5.75 -9.38
CA ASP A 224 24.29 -5.66 -9.17
C ASP A 224 24.96 -7.04 -9.16
N GLY A 225 24.30 -8.01 -8.53
CA GLY A 225 24.73 -9.41 -8.56
C GLY A 225 24.64 -10.04 -9.94
N GLN A 226 23.56 -9.77 -10.68
CA GLN A 226 23.37 -10.25 -12.05
C GLN A 226 24.47 -9.73 -12.99
N ILE A 227 24.82 -8.44 -12.90
CA ILE A 227 25.92 -7.84 -13.65
C ILE A 227 27.27 -8.45 -13.22
N THR A 228 27.47 -8.69 -11.93
CA THR A 228 28.68 -9.34 -11.38
C THR A 228 28.91 -10.73 -11.96
N TYR A 229 27.86 -11.55 -11.98
CA TYR A 229 27.92 -12.88 -12.59
C TYR A 229 28.17 -12.79 -14.10
N LEU A 230 27.55 -11.84 -14.81
CA LEU A 230 27.87 -11.63 -16.22
C LEU A 230 29.33 -11.25 -16.43
N ASN A 231 29.90 -10.38 -15.60
CA ASN A 231 31.29 -9.99 -15.71
C ASN A 231 32.25 -11.19 -15.57
N LYS A 232 31.93 -12.12 -14.65
CA LYS A 232 32.65 -13.39 -14.49
C LYS A 232 32.57 -14.27 -15.74
N TYR A 233 31.46 -14.27 -16.46
CA TYR A 233 31.21 -15.16 -17.62
C TYR A 233 31.28 -14.47 -19.00
N LYS A 234 31.71 -13.21 -19.08
CA LYS A 234 31.72 -12.36 -20.29
C LYS A 234 32.60 -12.82 -21.45
N SER A 235 33.53 -13.75 -21.24
CA SER A 235 34.55 -14.17 -22.22
C SER A 235 34.01 -15.08 -23.35
N HIS A 236 32.70 -15.28 -23.43
CA HIS A 236 32.04 -16.17 -24.38
C HIS A 236 31.24 -15.42 -25.45
N LYS A 237 31.12 -16.01 -26.64
CA LYS A 237 30.21 -15.54 -27.69
C LYS A 237 28.80 -16.06 -27.40
N ASP A 238 27.78 -15.32 -27.85
CA ASP A 238 26.35 -15.67 -27.77
C ASP A 238 25.81 -15.81 -26.34
N ILE A 239 25.82 -14.70 -25.59
CA ILE A 239 25.25 -14.63 -24.24
C ILE A 239 23.90 -13.93 -24.26
N ASP A 240 22.86 -14.60 -23.74
CA ASP A 240 21.57 -14.00 -23.43
C ASP A 240 21.45 -13.82 -21.90
N ALA A 241 21.39 -12.57 -21.44
CA ALA A 241 21.17 -12.23 -20.04
C ALA A 241 19.68 -11.94 -19.81
N TYR A 242 19.06 -12.64 -18.86
CA TYR A 242 17.68 -12.43 -18.40
C TYR A 242 17.76 -11.86 -16.99
N PHE A 243 17.73 -10.54 -16.88
CA PHE A 243 17.99 -9.79 -15.65
C PHE A 243 16.71 -9.17 -15.11
N SER A 244 16.77 -8.74 -13.86
CA SER A 244 15.73 -7.99 -13.16
C SER A 244 15.21 -6.81 -14.00
N PRO A 245 13.92 -6.43 -13.86
CA PRO A 245 13.29 -5.40 -14.70
C PRO A 245 14.08 -4.10 -14.82
N LYS A 246 14.76 -3.70 -13.74
CA LYS A 246 15.62 -2.51 -13.67
C LYS A 246 16.75 -2.47 -14.71
N ILE A 247 17.06 -3.59 -15.37
CA ILE A 247 17.96 -3.60 -16.53
C ILE A 247 17.48 -2.70 -17.67
N GLU A 248 16.15 -2.45 -17.76
CA GLU A 248 15.57 -1.59 -18.79
C GLU A 248 16.07 -0.15 -18.68
N ASP A 249 16.20 0.38 -17.46
CA ASP A 249 16.72 1.73 -17.19
C ASP A 249 18.20 1.87 -17.56
N ARG A 250 18.95 0.76 -17.51
CA ARG A 250 20.40 0.73 -17.74
C ARG A 250 20.80 0.12 -19.08
N ILE A 251 19.84 -0.20 -19.94
CA ILE A 251 20.08 -0.98 -21.16
C ILE A 251 21.10 -0.36 -22.11
N THR A 252 21.09 0.97 -22.23
CA THR A 252 21.99 1.73 -23.11
C THR A 252 23.42 1.67 -22.61
N GLU A 253 23.62 1.84 -21.31
CA GLU A 253 24.91 1.72 -20.65
C GLU A 253 25.45 0.29 -20.73
N MET A 254 24.62 -0.70 -20.40
CA MET A 254 25.01 -2.12 -20.39
C MET A 254 25.38 -2.65 -21.77
N LYS A 255 24.69 -2.22 -22.84
CA LYS A 255 25.06 -2.57 -24.22
C LYS A 255 26.39 -1.97 -24.66
N LYS A 256 26.78 -0.81 -24.11
CA LYS A 256 28.08 -0.20 -24.38
C LYS A 256 29.21 -0.99 -23.71
N LEU A 257 29.01 -1.45 -22.48
CA LEU A 257 29.98 -2.23 -21.71
C LEU A 257 30.08 -3.68 -22.23
N TYR A 258 28.96 -4.28 -22.62
CA TYR A 258 28.86 -5.67 -23.05
C TYR A 258 28.18 -5.79 -24.44
N PRO A 259 28.85 -5.35 -25.52
CA PRO A 259 28.24 -5.25 -26.85
C PRO A 259 27.83 -6.60 -27.48
N ASN A 260 28.37 -7.71 -26.97
CA ASN A 260 28.06 -9.06 -27.46
C ASN A 260 27.00 -9.78 -26.61
N VAL A 261 26.37 -9.08 -25.66
CA VAL A 261 25.35 -9.63 -24.76
C VAL A 261 23.98 -9.11 -25.17
N LYS A 262 23.02 -10.02 -25.29
CA LYS A 262 21.61 -9.64 -25.41
C LYS A 262 20.99 -9.59 -24.03
N PHE A 263 20.66 -8.39 -23.58
CA PHE A 263 19.96 -8.17 -22.33
C PHE A 263 18.44 -8.24 -22.55
N ASN A 264 17.77 -8.94 -21.64
CA ASN A 264 16.32 -9.09 -21.59
C ASN A 264 15.88 -8.90 -20.13
N ASN A 265 14.76 -8.23 -19.90
CA ASN A 265 14.08 -8.28 -18.62
C ASN A 265 13.40 -9.65 -18.50
N TYR A 266 13.73 -10.41 -17.46
CA TYR A 266 13.22 -11.78 -17.30
C TYR A 266 11.70 -11.85 -17.15
N LYS A 267 11.08 -10.77 -16.62
CA LYS A 267 9.64 -10.59 -16.43
C LYS A 267 8.92 -10.03 -17.67
N SER A 268 9.62 -9.70 -18.77
CA SER A 268 8.95 -9.24 -19.99
C SER A 268 7.99 -10.29 -20.55
N LEU A 269 6.94 -9.81 -21.23
CA LEU A 269 5.85 -10.63 -21.72
C LEU A 269 6.26 -11.51 -22.92
N LYS A 270 6.11 -12.82 -22.76
CA LYS A 270 6.26 -13.86 -23.78
C LYS A 270 4.88 -14.37 -24.19
N LYS A 271 4.44 -14.04 -25.41
CA LYS A 271 3.13 -14.50 -25.92
C LYS A 271 3.08 -16.03 -26.00
N ILE A 272 2.07 -16.62 -25.36
CA ILE A 272 1.78 -18.06 -25.39
C ILE A 272 0.79 -18.37 -26.50
N TYR A 273 -0.38 -17.72 -26.48
CA TYR A 273 -1.37 -17.81 -27.56
C TYR A 273 -2.15 -16.50 -27.68
N GLU A 274 -2.85 -16.37 -28.81
CA GLU A 274 -3.77 -15.28 -29.12
C GLU A 274 -4.97 -15.86 -29.88
N LYS A 275 -6.18 -15.54 -29.44
CA LYS A 275 -7.42 -16.06 -30.03
C LYS A 275 -8.46 -14.93 -30.11
N GLU A 276 -9.15 -14.85 -31.25
CA GLU A 276 -10.24 -13.90 -31.49
C GLU A 276 -11.54 -14.68 -31.68
N TYR A 277 -12.61 -14.22 -31.04
CA TYR A 277 -13.91 -14.89 -31.03
C TYR A 277 -14.91 -14.14 -31.89
N ASN A 278 -15.69 -14.87 -32.67
CA ASN A 278 -16.75 -14.32 -33.50
C ASN A 278 -18.10 -14.42 -32.78
N ILE A 279 -18.60 -13.29 -32.31
CA ILE A 279 -19.80 -13.20 -31.45
C ILE A 279 -20.96 -12.64 -32.27
N PRO A 280 -22.17 -13.23 -32.28
CA PRO A 280 -23.33 -12.64 -32.96
C PRO A 280 -23.69 -11.29 -32.32
N TRP A 281 -24.22 -10.36 -33.13
CA TRP A 281 -24.68 -9.07 -32.61
C TRP A 281 -26.11 -9.20 -32.11
N GLU A 282 -26.41 -8.76 -30.87
CA GLU A 282 -27.75 -8.90 -30.30
C GLU A 282 -28.85 -8.20 -31.13
N VAL A 283 -28.53 -7.07 -31.79
CA VAL A 283 -29.44 -6.36 -32.69
C VAL A 283 -29.82 -7.21 -33.90
N ASP A 284 -28.87 -7.96 -34.47
CA ASP A 284 -29.13 -8.85 -35.60
C ASP A 284 -29.98 -10.06 -35.18
N LEU A 285 -29.76 -10.57 -33.96
CA LEU A 285 -30.60 -11.63 -33.37
C LEU A 285 -32.04 -11.13 -33.13
N PHE A 286 -32.19 -9.89 -32.64
CA PHE A 286 -33.51 -9.26 -32.47
C PHE A 286 -34.26 -9.16 -33.80
N LYS A 287 -33.59 -8.62 -34.83
CA LYS A 287 -34.15 -8.52 -36.19
C LYS A 287 -34.51 -9.90 -36.74
N LEU A 288 -33.68 -10.91 -36.51
CA LEU A 288 -33.92 -12.27 -36.94
C LEU A 288 -35.19 -12.86 -36.30
N GLU A 289 -35.39 -12.70 -35.00
CA GLU A 289 -36.61 -13.19 -34.32
C GLU A 289 -37.86 -12.42 -34.76
N LEU A 290 -37.76 -11.09 -34.92
CA LEU A 290 -38.87 -10.28 -35.43
C LEU A 290 -39.28 -10.70 -36.85
N ASN A 291 -38.30 -10.89 -37.75
CA ASN A 291 -38.55 -11.26 -39.15
C ASN A 291 -39.30 -12.59 -39.29
N LYS A 292 -39.18 -13.53 -38.34
CA LYS A 292 -39.91 -14.81 -38.35
C LYS A 292 -41.43 -14.65 -38.19
N VAL A 293 -41.89 -13.52 -37.65
CA VAL A 293 -43.30 -13.26 -37.36
C VAL A 293 -43.89 -12.12 -38.19
N LEU A 294 -43.07 -11.26 -38.81
CA LEU A 294 -43.54 -10.11 -39.60
C LEU A 294 -44.51 -10.48 -40.73
N ASP A 295 -44.33 -11.63 -41.38
CA ASP A 295 -45.20 -12.05 -42.50
C ASP A 295 -46.58 -12.55 -42.06
N LYS A 296 -46.79 -12.70 -40.75
CA LYS A 296 -48.09 -13.10 -40.17
C LYS A 296 -48.97 -11.90 -39.78
N LEU A 297 -48.44 -10.69 -39.87
CA LEU A 297 -49.12 -9.45 -39.48
C LEU A 297 -49.94 -8.89 -40.65
N ASN A 298 -51.15 -8.40 -40.35
CA ASN A 298 -52.10 -7.90 -41.34
C ASN A 298 -52.41 -6.42 -41.14
N SER A 299 -52.81 -5.75 -42.22
CA SER A 299 -53.29 -4.37 -42.14
C SER A 299 -54.56 -4.29 -41.29
N GLY A 300 -54.54 -3.45 -40.24
CA GLY A 300 -55.61 -3.31 -39.25
C GLY A 300 -55.35 -3.99 -37.91
N ASP A 301 -54.28 -4.77 -37.78
CA ASP A 301 -53.85 -5.35 -36.50
C ASP A 301 -53.40 -4.25 -35.51
N ASN A 302 -53.83 -4.38 -34.26
CA ASN A 302 -53.31 -3.56 -33.17
C ASN A 302 -52.03 -4.20 -32.63
N ILE A 303 -50.90 -3.49 -32.73
CA ILE A 303 -49.56 -4.04 -32.44
C ILE A 303 -48.87 -3.28 -31.31
N LYS A 304 -48.36 -4.06 -30.34
CA LYS A 304 -47.42 -3.58 -29.30
C LYS A 304 -46.13 -4.38 -29.36
N ILE A 305 -45.01 -3.69 -29.46
CA ILE A 305 -43.68 -4.30 -29.43
C ILE A 305 -42.92 -3.79 -28.21
N TYR A 306 -42.48 -4.72 -27.39
CA TYR A 306 -41.60 -4.45 -26.27
C TYR A 306 -40.29 -5.19 -26.48
N GLY A 307 -39.19 -4.55 -26.13
CA GLY A 307 -37.90 -5.19 -26.14
C GLY A 307 -36.91 -4.50 -25.22
N SER A 308 -35.87 -5.23 -24.88
CA SER A 308 -34.69 -4.68 -24.23
C SER A 308 -33.44 -5.21 -24.92
N LEU A 309 -32.43 -4.34 -25.01
CA LEU A 309 -31.12 -4.60 -25.62
C LEU A 309 -30.06 -3.91 -24.76
N SER A 310 -28.90 -4.54 -24.58
CA SER A 310 -27.78 -3.95 -23.85
C SER A 310 -27.16 -2.78 -24.61
N GLU A 311 -27.48 -2.64 -25.89
CA GLU A 311 -27.11 -1.51 -26.74
C GLU A 311 -27.34 -0.08 -26.18
N ASP A 312 -26.44 0.80 -26.63
CA ASP A 312 -26.55 2.25 -26.48
C ASP A 312 -27.87 2.83 -27.03
N LYS A 313 -28.29 3.98 -26.48
CA LYS A 313 -29.58 4.62 -26.81
C LYS A 313 -29.75 4.92 -28.30
N GLU A 314 -28.67 5.32 -28.99
CA GLU A 314 -28.72 5.60 -30.42
C GLU A 314 -28.98 4.33 -31.25
N VAL A 315 -28.34 3.21 -30.92
CA VAL A 315 -28.53 1.93 -31.62
C VAL A 315 -29.95 1.40 -31.39
N ARG A 316 -30.46 1.48 -30.16
CA ARG A 316 -31.85 1.12 -29.85
C ARG A 316 -32.86 1.99 -30.60
N LYS A 317 -32.57 3.28 -30.78
CA LYS A 317 -33.38 4.18 -31.61
C LYS A 317 -33.34 3.77 -33.09
N GLU A 318 -32.17 3.47 -33.65
CA GLU A 318 -32.04 2.99 -35.03
C GLU A 318 -32.80 1.67 -35.25
N LEU A 319 -32.80 0.77 -34.27
CA LEU A 319 -33.60 -0.44 -34.31
C LEU A 319 -35.10 -0.11 -34.28
N LYS A 320 -35.54 0.80 -33.42
CA LYS A 320 -36.95 1.25 -33.40
C LYS A 320 -37.38 1.80 -34.76
N GLU A 321 -36.57 2.66 -35.38
CA GLU A 321 -36.82 3.18 -36.73
C GLU A 321 -36.86 2.07 -37.80
N TYR A 322 -36.04 1.02 -37.66
CA TYR A 322 -36.11 -0.16 -38.52
C TYR A 322 -37.44 -0.91 -38.36
N ILE A 323 -37.89 -1.12 -37.11
CA ILE A 323 -39.17 -1.78 -36.82
C ILE A 323 -40.33 -0.97 -37.43
N GLU A 324 -40.34 0.34 -37.22
CA GLU A 324 -41.37 1.24 -37.77
C GLU A 324 -41.43 1.15 -39.30
N LYS A 325 -40.26 1.16 -39.99
CA LYS A 325 -40.19 0.98 -41.45
C LYS A 325 -40.70 -0.39 -41.91
N GLU A 326 -40.42 -1.46 -41.16
CA GLU A 326 -40.93 -2.80 -41.50
C GLU A 326 -42.45 -2.94 -41.33
N LEU A 327 -43.03 -2.26 -40.35
CA LEU A 327 -44.48 -2.19 -40.14
C LEU A 327 -45.16 -1.28 -41.18
N GLU A 328 -44.55 -0.14 -41.52
CA GLU A 328 -45.05 0.79 -42.54
C GLU A 328 -45.16 0.12 -43.92
N LYS A 329 -44.16 -0.69 -44.30
CA LYS A 329 -44.20 -1.52 -45.53
C LYS A 329 -45.44 -2.43 -45.61
N ARG A 330 -46.03 -2.77 -44.46
CA ARG A 330 -47.21 -3.64 -44.32
C ARG A 330 -48.49 -2.83 -44.06
N SER A 331 -48.43 -1.49 -44.13
CA SER A 331 -49.55 -0.59 -43.83
C SER A 331 -50.12 -0.80 -42.42
N ILE A 332 -49.24 -1.00 -41.44
CA ILE A 332 -49.58 -1.15 -40.02
C ILE A 332 -49.05 0.05 -39.25
N VAL A 333 -49.89 0.64 -38.39
CA VAL A 333 -49.49 1.68 -37.44
C VAL A 333 -49.48 1.05 -36.05
N PRO A 334 -48.32 0.93 -35.38
CA PRO A 334 -48.23 0.33 -34.06
C PRO A 334 -48.90 1.21 -32.99
N GLU A 335 -49.51 0.59 -31.97
CA GLU A 335 -49.99 1.30 -30.78
C GLU A 335 -48.81 1.72 -29.90
N GLU A 336 -47.84 0.83 -29.69
CA GLU A 336 -46.68 1.10 -28.84
C GLU A 336 -45.43 0.34 -29.32
N ILE A 337 -44.29 1.03 -29.35
CA ILE A 337 -42.97 0.42 -29.55
C ILE A 337 -42.01 0.96 -28.48
N ASN A 338 -41.67 0.10 -27.53
CA ASN A 338 -40.75 0.41 -26.43
C ASN A 338 -39.54 -0.52 -26.50
N ILE A 339 -38.39 0.04 -26.89
CA ILE A 339 -37.10 -0.66 -26.91
C ILE A 339 -36.20 0.01 -25.88
N ILE A 340 -36.08 -0.58 -24.70
CA ILE A 340 -35.34 -0.01 -23.57
C ILE A 340 -33.95 -0.66 -23.41
N CYS A 341 -33.11 -0.14 -22.51
CA CYS A 341 -31.84 -0.76 -22.20
C CYS A 341 -32.08 -2.03 -21.35
N SER A 342 -31.38 -3.12 -21.65
CA SER A 342 -31.43 -4.33 -20.83
C SER A 342 -30.60 -4.20 -19.55
N TYR A 343 -29.55 -3.38 -19.56
CA TYR A 343 -28.85 -2.96 -18.34
C TYR A 343 -29.72 -1.93 -17.58
N LYS A 344 -29.99 -2.21 -16.30
CA LYS A 344 -30.90 -1.40 -15.44
C LYS A 344 -32.27 -1.13 -16.09
N GLN A 345 -32.99 -2.19 -16.45
CA GLN A 345 -34.30 -2.09 -17.12
C GLN A 345 -35.31 -1.20 -16.39
N GLY A 346 -35.33 -1.22 -15.04
CA GLY A 346 -36.21 -0.35 -14.25
C GLY A 346 -35.90 1.14 -14.44
N TYR A 347 -34.62 1.50 -14.39
CA TYR A 347 -34.15 2.87 -14.63
C TYR A 347 -34.49 3.31 -16.06
N SER A 348 -34.15 2.50 -17.06
CA SER A 348 -34.40 2.82 -18.49
C SER A 348 -35.89 2.90 -18.81
N TRP A 349 -36.73 2.05 -18.21
CA TRP A 349 -38.18 2.14 -18.32
C TRP A 349 -38.71 3.47 -17.79
N ILE A 350 -38.23 3.90 -16.62
CA ILE A 350 -38.65 5.19 -16.04
C ILE A 350 -38.16 6.36 -16.90
N ASP A 351 -36.88 6.42 -17.26
CA ASP A 351 -36.30 7.51 -18.05
C ASP A 351 -36.91 7.61 -19.45
N GLU A 352 -37.01 6.49 -20.16
CA GLU A 352 -37.28 6.49 -21.59
C GLU A 352 -38.76 6.31 -21.95
N VAL A 353 -39.57 5.75 -21.03
CA VAL A 353 -40.99 5.46 -21.27
C VAL A 353 -41.91 6.26 -20.36
N ILE A 354 -41.63 6.32 -19.05
CA ILE A 354 -42.56 6.93 -18.08
C ILE A 354 -42.41 8.44 -18.00
N LEU A 355 -41.19 8.96 -17.80
CA LEU A 355 -40.98 10.40 -17.66
C LEU A 355 -41.49 11.21 -18.87
N PRO A 356 -41.35 10.76 -20.14
CA PRO A 356 -41.97 11.44 -21.27
C PRO A 356 -43.49 11.52 -21.20
N LYS A 357 -44.16 10.50 -20.63
CA LYS A 357 -45.62 10.46 -20.45
C LYS A 357 -46.10 11.39 -19.32
N LEU A 358 -45.22 11.71 -18.37
CA LEU A 358 -45.51 12.57 -17.22
C LEU A 358 -45.06 14.03 -17.40
N ALA A 359 -44.36 14.35 -18.49
CA ALA A 359 -43.68 15.63 -18.67
C ALA A 359 -44.62 16.85 -18.62
N ASP A 360 -45.86 16.71 -19.09
CA ASP A 360 -46.86 17.78 -19.14
C ASP A 360 -47.88 17.70 -17.98
N GLU A 361 -47.73 16.72 -17.08
CA GLU A 361 -48.63 16.51 -15.94
C GLU A 361 -48.13 17.27 -14.70
N ASN A 362 -49.06 17.78 -13.88
CA ASN A 362 -48.71 18.45 -12.63
C ASN A 362 -48.58 17.42 -11.50
N ILE A 363 -47.37 16.87 -11.35
CA ILE A 363 -47.04 15.84 -10.35
C ILE A 363 -46.51 16.50 -9.07
N ASP A 364 -47.04 16.09 -7.91
CA ASP A 364 -46.55 16.51 -6.59
C ASP A 364 -45.69 15.44 -5.91
N SER A 365 -45.99 14.15 -6.14
CA SER A 365 -45.24 13.02 -5.55
C SER A 365 -45.30 11.76 -6.39
N ILE A 366 -44.32 10.87 -6.19
CA ILE A 366 -44.21 9.57 -6.87
C ILE A 366 -43.96 8.46 -5.85
N GLU A 367 -44.62 7.32 -6.05
CA GLU A 367 -44.36 6.07 -5.35
C GLU A 367 -43.87 5.02 -6.36
N ILE A 368 -42.74 4.39 -6.08
CA ILE A 368 -42.17 3.31 -6.88
C ILE A 368 -42.09 2.07 -5.99
N ALA A 369 -42.93 1.09 -6.27
CA ALA A 369 -42.85 -0.22 -5.66
C ALA A 369 -41.89 -1.11 -6.44
N PHE A 370 -40.96 -1.79 -5.76
CA PHE A 370 -40.12 -2.84 -6.34
C PHE A 370 -40.41 -4.19 -5.66
N LYS A 371 -40.43 -5.27 -6.43
CA LYS A 371 -40.58 -6.62 -5.88
C LYS A 371 -39.26 -7.06 -5.24
N PRO A 372 -39.22 -7.51 -3.98
CA PRO A 372 -37.99 -8.05 -3.40
C PRO A 372 -37.46 -9.23 -4.21
N PHE A 373 -36.15 -9.28 -4.46
CA PHE A 373 -35.50 -10.35 -5.23
C PHE A 373 -35.21 -11.55 -4.33
N LEU A 374 -36.21 -12.40 -4.12
CA LEU A 374 -36.15 -13.56 -3.25
C LEU A 374 -36.33 -14.86 -4.04
N LYS A 375 -35.79 -15.95 -3.52
CA LYS A 375 -36.00 -17.27 -4.12
C LYS A 375 -37.48 -17.64 -4.11
N PRO A 376 -37.94 -18.48 -5.06
CA PRO A 376 -39.29 -19.01 -5.00
C PRO A 376 -39.59 -19.69 -3.65
N GLY A 377 -40.56 -19.16 -2.91
CA GLY A 377 -40.97 -19.66 -1.60
C GLY A 377 -40.32 -18.98 -0.39
N GLU A 378 -39.32 -18.12 -0.60
CA GLU A 378 -38.75 -17.28 0.46
C GLU A 378 -39.55 -15.98 0.63
N THR A 379 -39.73 -15.55 1.88
CA THR A 379 -40.46 -14.33 2.25
C THR A 379 -39.69 -13.45 3.25
N GLU A 380 -38.60 -13.96 3.81
CA GLU A 380 -37.75 -13.22 4.76
C GLU A 380 -36.54 -12.63 4.04
N TRP A 381 -36.07 -11.47 4.52
CA TRP A 381 -34.89 -10.80 4.01
C TRP A 381 -33.67 -11.22 4.83
N ASN A 382 -32.66 -11.78 4.18
CA ASN A 382 -31.38 -12.06 4.84
C ASN A 382 -30.52 -10.79 4.86
N ASP A 383 -29.95 -10.45 6.02
CA ASP A 383 -29.14 -9.25 6.26
C ASP A 383 -27.86 -9.66 7.02
N GLU A 384 -26.80 -9.90 6.26
CA GLU A 384 -25.46 -10.27 6.77
C GLU A 384 -24.61 -9.03 7.08
N ASP A 385 -23.50 -9.16 7.81
CA ASP A 385 -22.60 -8.03 8.09
C ASP A 385 -21.77 -7.66 6.85
N GLY A 386 -21.77 -6.37 6.48
CA GLY A 386 -20.99 -5.83 5.37
C GLY A 386 -20.03 -4.70 5.74
N ALA A 387 -19.62 -4.58 7.00
CA ALA A 387 -18.67 -3.57 7.46
C ALA A 387 -17.27 -3.73 6.84
N THR A 388 -16.85 -4.98 6.62
CA THR A 388 -15.55 -5.35 6.01
C THR A 388 -15.75 -6.35 4.88
N PRO A 389 -14.78 -6.47 3.94
CA PRO A 389 -14.82 -7.50 2.92
C PRO A 389 -14.96 -8.91 3.52
N SER A 390 -15.76 -9.77 2.89
CA SER A 390 -16.03 -11.14 3.36
C SER A 390 -15.77 -12.17 2.28
N TYR A 391 -14.91 -13.14 2.54
CA TYR A 391 -14.59 -14.20 1.57
C TYR A 391 -15.43 -15.47 1.78
N HIS A 392 -16.67 -15.33 2.29
CA HIS A 392 -17.60 -16.45 2.52
C HIS A 392 -18.01 -17.18 1.23
N ASN A 393 -17.74 -16.61 0.05
CA ASN A 393 -17.88 -17.26 -1.25
C ASN A 393 -16.87 -18.41 -1.44
N LEU A 394 -15.76 -18.42 -0.71
CA LEU A 394 -14.78 -19.50 -0.75
C LEU A 394 -15.30 -20.70 0.08
N CYS A 395 -15.22 -21.90 -0.49
CA CYS A 395 -15.50 -23.19 0.18
C CYS A 395 -16.96 -23.50 0.56
N LYS A 396 -17.93 -22.63 0.25
CA LYS A 396 -19.34 -22.91 0.53
C LYS A 396 -20.03 -23.47 -0.72
N ASP A 397 -20.24 -24.78 -0.73
CA ASP A 397 -21.01 -25.45 -1.78
C ASP A 397 -22.51 -25.44 -1.39
N ASP A 398 -23.25 -24.50 -1.94
CA ASP A 398 -24.70 -24.44 -1.95
C ASP A 398 -25.20 -24.04 -3.37
N PRO A 399 -25.55 -25.01 -4.23
CA PRO A 399 -25.97 -24.75 -5.61
C PRO A 399 -27.27 -23.93 -5.72
N ASP A 400 -28.06 -23.89 -4.65
CA ASP A 400 -29.31 -23.15 -4.61
C ASP A 400 -29.15 -21.77 -3.97
N ASN A 401 -27.94 -21.41 -3.50
CA ASN A 401 -27.65 -20.07 -3.00
C ASN A 401 -27.76 -19.02 -4.12
N TRP A 402 -28.36 -17.86 -3.82
CA TRP A 402 -28.38 -16.71 -4.73
C TRP A 402 -27.38 -15.68 -4.19
N PHE A 403 -26.49 -15.17 -5.05
CA PHE A 403 -25.57 -14.09 -4.64
C PHE A 403 -26.25 -12.72 -4.63
N ASP A 404 -27.30 -12.56 -5.43
CA ASP A 404 -28.15 -11.38 -5.45
C ASP A 404 -28.78 -11.11 -4.07
N ILE A 405 -28.82 -9.83 -3.68
CA ILE A 405 -29.43 -9.42 -2.41
C ILE A 405 -30.92 -9.08 -2.57
N PRO A 406 -31.73 -9.15 -1.50
CA PRO A 406 -33.18 -8.91 -1.56
C PRO A 406 -33.59 -7.58 -2.22
N ILE A 407 -32.75 -6.55 -2.09
CA ILE A 407 -33.01 -5.21 -2.63
C ILE A 407 -32.44 -4.99 -4.03
N ARG A 408 -31.97 -6.01 -4.74
CA ARG A 408 -31.34 -5.86 -6.06
C ARG A 408 -32.10 -4.95 -7.03
N PHE A 409 -33.42 -5.12 -7.15
CA PHE A 409 -34.22 -4.28 -8.05
C PHE A 409 -34.31 -2.83 -7.58
N LEU A 410 -34.16 -2.54 -6.29
CA LEU A 410 -33.93 -1.17 -5.82
C LEU A 410 -32.54 -0.66 -6.20
N GLN A 411 -31.52 -1.51 -6.15
CA GLN A 411 -30.15 -1.15 -6.56
C GLN A 411 -30.09 -0.75 -8.03
N GLU A 412 -30.73 -1.53 -8.90
CA GLU A 412 -30.85 -1.23 -10.34
C GLU A 412 -31.58 0.08 -10.65
N LEU A 413 -32.34 0.62 -9.69
CA LEU A 413 -33.00 1.92 -9.81
C LEU A 413 -32.09 3.09 -9.39
N TYR A 414 -30.92 2.89 -8.79
CA TYR A 414 -30.06 4.02 -8.43
C TYR A 414 -29.48 4.72 -9.68
N PRO A 415 -29.43 6.08 -9.77
CA PRO A 415 -30.04 7.10 -8.91
C PRO A 415 -31.31 7.73 -9.54
N VAL A 416 -32.33 6.94 -9.86
CA VAL A 416 -33.53 7.36 -10.61
C VAL A 416 -34.31 8.49 -9.94
N ASP A 417 -34.26 8.63 -8.62
CA ASP A 417 -34.99 9.70 -7.94
C ASP A 417 -34.38 11.09 -8.19
N ASP A 418 -33.05 11.18 -8.36
CA ASP A 418 -32.38 12.39 -8.85
C ASP A 418 -32.84 12.75 -10.26
N LEU A 419 -32.95 11.75 -11.15
CA LEU A 419 -33.45 11.92 -12.52
C LEU A 419 -34.91 12.41 -12.53
N ILE A 420 -35.79 11.76 -11.76
CA ILE A 420 -37.21 12.13 -11.65
C ILE A 420 -37.35 13.54 -11.09
N SER A 421 -36.63 13.85 -10.01
CA SER A 421 -36.61 15.18 -9.38
C SER A 421 -36.19 16.25 -10.38
N ASP A 422 -35.14 16.01 -11.16
CA ASP A 422 -34.71 16.97 -12.18
C ASP A 422 -35.73 17.12 -13.33
N ARG A 423 -36.32 16.03 -13.82
CA ARG A 423 -37.24 16.07 -14.96
C ARG A 423 -38.61 16.64 -14.63
N LEU A 424 -39.17 16.29 -13.47
CA LEU A 424 -40.50 16.72 -13.04
C LEU A 424 -40.48 17.93 -12.09
N LYS A 425 -39.29 18.38 -11.67
CA LYS A 425 -39.08 19.52 -10.77
C LYS A 425 -39.81 19.37 -9.42
N ILE A 426 -39.83 18.14 -8.89
CA ILE A 426 -40.34 17.80 -7.54
C ILE A 426 -39.18 17.51 -6.59
N ASP A 427 -39.40 17.64 -5.28
CA ASP A 427 -38.39 17.34 -4.27
C ASP A 427 -38.08 15.83 -4.19
N ARG A 428 -36.80 15.45 -4.00
CA ARG A 428 -36.38 14.03 -3.88
C ARG A 428 -37.08 13.29 -2.75
N GLY A 429 -37.45 13.97 -1.67
CA GLY A 429 -38.21 13.42 -0.54
C GLY A 429 -39.66 13.06 -0.89
N ASN A 430 -40.19 13.59 -1.99
CA ASN A 430 -41.53 13.24 -2.51
C ASN A 430 -41.52 12.01 -3.44
N ILE A 431 -40.36 11.38 -3.64
CA ILE A 431 -40.20 10.15 -4.41
C ILE A 431 -39.94 9.02 -3.42
N LYS A 432 -40.89 8.12 -3.25
CA LYS A 432 -40.84 7.06 -2.22
C LYS A 432 -40.64 5.69 -2.87
N PHE A 433 -39.73 4.91 -2.30
CA PHE A 433 -39.58 3.50 -2.62
C PHE A 433 -40.34 2.64 -1.61
N VAL A 434 -41.06 1.64 -2.08
CA VAL A 434 -41.80 0.69 -1.24
C VAL A 434 -41.57 -0.74 -1.73
N ALA A 435 -41.62 -1.73 -0.85
CA ALA A 435 -41.63 -3.12 -1.27
C ALA A 435 -43.01 -3.46 -1.87
N TYR A 436 -43.02 -4.16 -3.00
CA TYR A 436 -44.25 -4.64 -3.62
C TYR A 436 -44.73 -5.94 -2.96
N GLU A 437 -45.91 -5.90 -2.32
CA GLU A 437 -46.52 -7.02 -1.61
C GLU A 437 -47.69 -7.69 -2.38
N GLY A 438 -47.91 -7.30 -3.64
CA GLY A 438 -49.00 -7.87 -4.44
C GLY A 438 -48.64 -9.19 -5.11
N ASP A 439 -49.66 -9.93 -5.57
CA ASP A 439 -49.50 -11.24 -6.22
C ASP A 439 -49.16 -11.14 -7.72
N GLU A 440 -49.25 -9.95 -8.33
CA GLU A 440 -48.95 -9.78 -9.75
C GLU A 440 -47.48 -10.11 -10.06
N ASP A 441 -47.26 -10.73 -11.22
CA ASP A 441 -45.94 -11.07 -11.72
C ASP A 441 -45.28 -9.86 -12.41
N ILE A 442 -44.94 -8.87 -11.59
CA ILE A 442 -44.28 -7.63 -12.00
C ILE A 442 -43.00 -7.43 -11.19
N THR A 443 -42.10 -6.60 -11.71
CA THR A 443 -40.88 -6.17 -11.01
C THR A 443 -41.08 -4.80 -10.37
N TYR A 444 -41.67 -3.86 -11.11
CA TYR A 444 -41.87 -2.48 -10.68
C TYR A 444 -43.32 -2.05 -10.88
N ARG A 445 -43.81 -1.21 -9.96
CA ARG A 445 -45.05 -0.44 -10.13
C ARG A 445 -44.79 1.01 -9.77
N LEU A 446 -45.03 1.92 -10.70
CA LEU A 446 -44.90 3.36 -10.48
C LEU A 446 -46.28 4.01 -10.44
N LYS A 447 -46.53 4.81 -9.40
CA LYS A 447 -47.71 5.66 -9.26
C LYS A 447 -47.29 7.12 -9.13
N ALA A 448 -47.93 8.00 -9.91
CA ALA A 448 -47.73 9.44 -9.81
C ALA A 448 -49.00 10.11 -9.28
N PHE A 449 -48.82 11.08 -8.39
CA PHE A 449 -49.91 11.75 -7.69
C PHE A 449 -49.81 13.27 -7.90
N SER A 450 -50.95 13.89 -8.19
CA SER A 450 -51.16 15.33 -8.04
C SER A 450 -51.81 15.64 -6.69
N LYS A 451 -52.05 16.92 -6.39
CA LYS A 451 -52.80 17.35 -5.19
C LYS A 451 -54.19 16.73 -5.09
N ASP A 452 -54.77 16.36 -6.23
CA ASP A 452 -56.14 15.85 -6.34
C ASP A 452 -56.21 14.31 -6.31
N GLY A 453 -55.07 13.61 -6.31
CA GLY A 453 -55.00 12.15 -6.21
C GLY A 453 -54.06 11.48 -7.21
N GLU A 454 -54.21 10.15 -7.39
CA GLU A 454 -53.46 9.36 -8.37
C GLU A 454 -53.84 9.80 -9.80
N VAL A 455 -52.84 10.20 -10.58
CA VAL A 455 -53.04 10.66 -11.97
C VAL A 455 -52.44 9.70 -12.99
N PHE A 456 -51.51 8.83 -12.58
CA PHE A 456 -50.88 7.86 -13.45
C PHE A 456 -50.43 6.63 -12.67
N SER A 457 -50.58 5.44 -13.27
CA SER A 457 -50.05 4.19 -12.76
C SER A 457 -49.58 3.30 -13.91
N SER A 458 -48.40 2.69 -13.77
CA SER A 458 -47.85 1.74 -14.74
C SER A 458 -47.02 0.66 -14.05
N THR A 459 -46.96 -0.51 -14.64
CA THR A 459 -46.13 -1.64 -14.17
C THR A 459 -45.09 -2.05 -15.19
N TYR A 460 -44.04 -2.73 -14.74
CA TYR A 460 -42.99 -3.28 -15.60
C TYR A 460 -42.46 -4.60 -15.03
N LYS A 461 -42.12 -5.55 -15.90
CA LYS A 461 -41.49 -6.83 -15.54
C LYS A 461 -40.11 -6.91 -16.19
N ALA A 462 -39.06 -6.80 -15.39
CA ALA A 462 -37.68 -6.95 -15.82
C ALA A 462 -37.34 -8.41 -16.11
N ARG A 463 -36.41 -8.62 -17.04
CA ARG A 463 -35.91 -9.95 -17.39
C ARG A 463 -34.45 -10.13 -17.01
N TYR A 464 -34.16 -11.33 -16.52
CA TYR A 464 -32.82 -11.81 -16.22
C TYR A 464 -32.65 -13.23 -16.75
N SER A 465 -31.40 -13.65 -16.94
CA SER A 465 -31.04 -15.06 -17.10
C SER A 465 -30.63 -15.63 -15.73
N GLU A 466 -30.78 -16.94 -15.51
CA GLU A 466 -30.28 -17.62 -14.31
C GLU A 466 -29.09 -18.49 -14.71
N ARG A 467 -27.97 -18.37 -13.99
CA ARG A 467 -26.76 -19.16 -14.26
C ARG A 467 -25.94 -19.40 -12.99
N PRO A 468 -25.03 -20.38 -12.99
CA PRO A 468 -24.02 -20.48 -11.93
C PRO A 468 -23.13 -19.23 -11.87
N TYR A 469 -22.65 -18.88 -10.68
CA TYR A 469 -21.65 -17.82 -10.52
C TYR A 469 -20.35 -18.13 -11.29
N LEU A 470 -19.85 -19.36 -11.11
CA LEU A 470 -18.71 -19.92 -11.84
C LEU A 470 -19.13 -21.22 -12.52
N ASP A 471 -19.06 -21.27 -13.85
CA ASP A 471 -19.46 -22.41 -14.68
C ASP A 471 -18.64 -23.68 -14.34
N ALA A 472 -17.36 -23.51 -13.99
CA ALA A 472 -16.49 -24.61 -13.54
C ALA A 472 -16.83 -25.11 -12.12
N PHE A 473 -17.54 -24.31 -11.31
CA PHE A 473 -17.88 -24.61 -9.92
C PHE A 473 -19.38 -24.38 -9.67
N PRO A 474 -20.29 -25.12 -10.33
CA PRO A 474 -21.71 -24.83 -10.31
C PRO A 474 -22.37 -24.97 -8.92
N ASN A 475 -21.69 -25.62 -7.98
CA ASN A 475 -22.15 -25.78 -6.61
C ASN A 475 -21.97 -24.53 -5.74
N MET A 476 -21.31 -23.46 -6.21
CA MET A 476 -21.08 -22.26 -5.40
C MET A 476 -22.31 -21.34 -5.27
N GLY A 477 -23.32 -21.55 -6.11
CA GLY A 477 -24.53 -20.74 -6.16
C GLY A 477 -24.74 -20.07 -7.51
N LYS A 478 -25.77 -19.23 -7.57
CA LYS A 478 -26.34 -18.67 -8.79
C LYS A 478 -26.33 -17.14 -8.78
N VAL A 479 -26.31 -16.59 -9.98
CA VAL A 479 -26.40 -15.17 -10.28
C VAL A 479 -27.43 -14.96 -11.39
N HIS A 480 -27.96 -13.74 -11.47
CA HIS A 480 -29.09 -13.47 -12.34
C HIS A 480 -28.91 -12.22 -13.23
N PRO A 481 -27.87 -12.12 -14.08
CA PRO A 481 -27.62 -10.91 -14.86
C PRO A 481 -28.83 -10.53 -15.74
N SER A 482 -28.98 -9.23 -15.99
CA SER A 482 -30.04 -8.73 -16.87
C SER A 482 -29.90 -9.31 -18.29
N THR A 483 -31.02 -9.62 -18.94
CA THR A 483 -31.00 -10.20 -20.30
C THR A 483 -31.90 -9.43 -21.28
N SER A 484 -31.52 -9.46 -22.55
CA SER A 484 -32.24 -8.82 -23.64
C SER A 484 -33.47 -9.65 -24.03
N PHE A 485 -34.50 -9.03 -24.61
CA PHE A 485 -35.69 -9.76 -25.07
C PHE A 485 -36.46 -9.06 -26.18
N ILE A 486 -37.32 -9.83 -26.84
CA ILE A 486 -38.35 -9.35 -27.76
C ILE A 486 -39.71 -9.92 -27.36
N LYS A 487 -40.71 -9.05 -27.29
CA LYS A 487 -42.12 -9.40 -27.06
C LYS A 487 -43.01 -8.64 -28.05
N LEU A 488 -43.87 -9.37 -28.75
CA LEU A 488 -44.84 -8.86 -29.71
C LEU A 488 -46.24 -9.30 -29.29
N VAL A 489 -47.14 -8.33 -29.09
CA VAL A 489 -48.55 -8.54 -28.81
C VAL A 489 -49.36 -8.02 -30.00
N VAL A 490 -50.27 -8.84 -30.51
CA VAL A 490 -51.15 -8.53 -31.63
C VAL A 490 -52.58 -8.76 -31.19
N ASN A 491 -53.43 -7.71 -31.25
CA ASN A 491 -54.83 -7.77 -30.84
C ASN A 491 -55.02 -8.38 -29.43
N ASP A 492 -54.18 -7.95 -28.47
CA ASP A 492 -54.10 -8.43 -27.08
C ASP A 492 -53.65 -9.90 -26.89
N GLU A 493 -53.23 -10.59 -27.95
CA GLU A 493 -52.62 -11.92 -27.87
C GLU A 493 -51.09 -11.87 -28.06
N GLU A 494 -50.35 -12.63 -27.25
CA GLU A 494 -48.90 -12.73 -27.34
C GLU A 494 -48.50 -13.65 -28.51
N VAL A 495 -47.81 -13.08 -29.52
CA VAL A 495 -47.41 -13.80 -30.74
C VAL A 495 -45.93 -14.16 -30.75
N LEU A 496 -45.10 -13.40 -30.02
CA LEU A 496 -43.69 -13.68 -29.81
C LEU A 496 -43.31 -13.22 -28.40
N ASP A 497 -42.63 -14.06 -27.64
CA ASP A 497 -42.02 -13.71 -26.37
C ASP A 497 -40.75 -14.56 -26.21
N LYS A 498 -39.58 -13.94 -26.36
CA LYS A 498 -38.29 -14.64 -26.31
C LYS A 498 -37.21 -13.78 -25.68
N ASN A 499 -36.39 -14.43 -24.85
CA ASN A 499 -35.12 -13.87 -24.43
C ASN A 499 -34.08 -13.99 -25.56
N ILE A 500 -33.19 -13.01 -25.62
CA ILE A 500 -32.05 -12.93 -26.52
C ILE A 500 -30.85 -12.68 -25.61
N LYS A 501 -29.79 -13.49 -25.74
CA LYS A 501 -28.57 -13.23 -24.98
C LYS A 501 -27.99 -11.89 -25.39
N SER A 502 -27.69 -11.05 -24.41
CA SER A 502 -27.00 -9.78 -24.65
C SER A 502 -25.58 -9.99 -25.18
N ASP A 503 -24.99 -8.95 -25.75
CA ASP A 503 -23.60 -9.00 -26.23
C ASP A 503 -22.64 -9.38 -25.09
N LEU A 504 -22.82 -8.80 -23.90
CA LEU A 504 -22.03 -9.13 -22.70
C LEU A 504 -22.24 -10.57 -22.22
N GLU A 505 -23.47 -11.11 -22.25
CA GLU A 505 -23.73 -12.52 -21.91
C GLU A 505 -22.98 -13.47 -22.86
N ASN A 506 -22.94 -13.16 -24.16
CA ASN A 506 -22.20 -13.99 -25.11
C ASN A 506 -20.68 -13.93 -24.89
N ILE A 507 -20.12 -12.76 -24.56
CA ILE A 507 -18.70 -12.63 -24.19
C ILE A 507 -18.41 -13.41 -22.90
N TRP A 508 -19.29 -13.29 -21.91
CA TRP A 508 -19.15 -13.94 -20.62
C TRP A 508 -19.15 -15.47 -20.71
N ASP A 509 -20.03 -16.04 -21.55
CA ASP A 509 -20.06 -17.49 -21.82
C ASP A 509 -18.73 -17.99 -22.40
N ILE A 510 -18.10 -17.20 -23.28
CA ILE A 510 -16.78 -17.54 -23.85
C ILE A 510 -15.70 -17.41 -22.77
N TYR A 511 -15.75 -16.35 -21.96
CA TYR A 511 -14.77 -16.11 -20.91
C TYR A 511 -14.74 -17.26 -19.88
N GLN A 512 -15.90 -17.66 -19.35
CA GLN A 512 -15.98 -18.75 -18.39
C GLN A 512 -15.82 -20.13 -19.02
N GLY A 513 -16.50 -20.40 -20.13
CA GLY A 513 -16.57 -21.73 -20.74
C GLY A 513 -15.33 -22.13 -21.53
N GLU A 514 -14.61 -21.18 -22.12
CA GLU A 514 -13.42 -21.46 -22.93
C GLU A 514 -12.15 -20.86 -22.33
N VAL A 515 -12.12 -19.55 -22.07
CA VAL A 515 -10.87 -18.82 -21.74
C VAL A 515 -10.27 -19.28 -20.42
N LEU A 516 -11.05 -19.27 -19.33
CA LEU A 516 -10.55 -19.67 -18.00
C LEU A 516 -10.09 -21.13 -17.99
N ASN A 517 -10.78 -22.02 -18.70
CA ASN A 517 -10.40 -23.42 -18.87
C ASN A 517 -9.08 -23.57 -19.64
N GLU A 518 -8.91 -22.88 -20.78
CA GLU A 518 -7.68 -22.90 -21.57
C GLU A 518 -6.47 -22.38 -20.78
N VAL A 519 -6.66 -21.32 -19.98
CA VAL A 519 -5.60 -20.78 -19.10
C VAL A 519 -5.27 -21.77 -17.99
N MET A 520 -6.27 -22.39 -17.35
CA MET A 520 -6.03 -23.38 -16.30
C MET A 520 -5.30 -24.62 -16.83
N GLU A 521 -5.68 -25.12 -18.01
CA GLU A 521 -4.97 -26.22 -18.68
C GLU A 521 -3.51 -25.86 -18.95
N TYR A 522 -3.23 -24.63 -19.39
CA TYR A 522 -1.85 -24.13 -19.53
C TYR A 522 -1.10 -24.15 -18.19
N VAL A 523 -1.74 -23.69 -17.10
CA VAL A 523 -1.14 -23.66 -15.75
C VAL A 523 -0.86 -25.08 -15.23
N GLU A 524 -1.81 -26.01 -15.35
CA GLU A 524 -1.64 -27.41 -14.95
C GLU A 524 -0.50 -28.07 -15.72
N ASN A 525 -0.43 -27.86 -17.03
CA ASN A 525 0.65 -28.38 -17.87
C ASN A 525 2.01 -27.80 -17.48
N LYS A 526 2.08 -26.49 -17.23
CA LYS A 526 3.32 -25.80 -16.81
C LYS A 526 3.80 -26.27 -15.44
N MET A 527 2.88 -26.60 -14.53
CA MET A 527 3.18 -26.98 -13.15
C MET A 527 3.23 -28.50 -12.94
N GLU A 528 3.16 -29.30 -14.01
CA GLU A 528 3.11 -30.77 -13.94
C GLU A 528 2.01 -31.27 -12.97
N GLY A 529 0.86 -30.58 -12.96
CA GLY A 529 -0.28 -30.85 -12.08
C GLY A 529 -0.14 -30.38 -10.63
N LYS A 530 0.98 -29.74 -10.23
CA LYS A 530 1.21 -29.24 -8.86
C LYS A 530 1.01 -27.72 -8.75
N VAL A 531 -0.25 -27.31 -8.85
CA VAL A 531 -0.67 -25.92 -8.74
C VAL A 531 -0.86 -25.57 -7.27
N ILE A 532 0.13 -24.88 -6.68
CA ILE A 532 0.16 -24.55 -5.25
C ILE A 532 0.57 -23.09 -5.05
N GLU A 533 0.13 -22.50 -3.93
CA GLU A 533 0.31 -21.09 -3.58
C GLU A 533 1.75 -20.57 -3.76
N LYS A 534 2.76 -21.34 -3.33
CA LYS A 534 4.18 -20.96 -3.43
C LYS A 534 4.73 -20.87 -4.86
N ASN A 535 4.01 -21.38 -5.85
CA ASN A 535 4.44 -21.39 -7.26
C ASN A 535 3.90 -20.19 -8.05
N GLN A 536 3.12 -19.31 -7.40
CA GLN A 536 2.59 -18.10 -8.01
C GLN A 536 3.71 -17.08 -8.32
N PRO A 537 3.59 -16.28 -9.39
CA PRO A 537 2.52 -16.33 -10.39
C PRO A 537 2.69 -17.47 -11.41
N PHE A 538 1.58 -17.95 -11.95
CA PHE A 538 1.56 -19.02 -12.95
C PHE A 538 1.75 -18.53 -14.38
N PHE A 539 1.30 -17.31 -14.67
CA PHE A 539 1.49 -16.59 -15.94
C PHE A 539 1.82 -15.12 -15.65
N ALA A 540 2.30 -14.38 -16.66
CA ALA A 540 2.61 -12.96 -16.49
C ALA A 540 1.34 -12.10 -16.62
N GLN A 541 0.57 -12.33 -17.68
CA GLN A 541 -0.64 -11.56 -17.97
C GLN A 541 -1.64 -12.36 -18.82
N LEU A 542 -2.91 -12.32 -18.46
CA LEU A 542 -4.06 -12.70 -19.27
C LEU A 542 -4.74 -11.41 -19.76
N LYS A 543 -4.50 -11.02 -21.00
CA LYS A 543 -5.09 -9.80 -21.59
C LYS A 543 -6.41 -10.13 -22.27
N LEU A 544 -7.47 -9.42 -21.89
CA LEU A 544 -8.85 -9.62 -22.34
C LEU A 544 -9.33 -8.34 -23.05
N GLU A 545 -9.21 -8.30 -24.37
CA GLU A 545 -9.55 -7.12 -25.19
C GLU A 545 -11.00 -7.23 -25.70
N VAL A 546 -11.87 -6.31 -25.26
CA VAL A 546 -13.30 -6.27 -25.61
C VAL A 546 -13.65 -4.95 -26.29
N ASP A 547 -14.27 -5.03 -27.46
CA ASP A 547 -14.96 -3.91 -28.10
C ASP A 547 -16.46 -4.25 -28.09
N ALA A 548 -17.31 -3.44 -27.44
CA ALA A 548 -18.75 -3.69 -27.37
C ALA A 548 -19.55 -2.38 -27.43
N SER A 549 -20.80 -2.47 -27.88
CA SER A 549 -21.71 -1.34 -28.09
C SER A 549 -22.71 -1.27 -26.94
N GLU A 550 -22.39 -0.51 -25.91
CA GLU A 550 -22.98 -0.64 -24.57
C GLU A 550 -23.08 0.74 -23.89
N PRO A 551 -24.06 0.98 -23.00
CA PRO A 551 -24.19 2.24 -22.28
C PRO A 551 -22.92 2.54 -21.48
N ASP A 552 -22.38 3.74 -21.68
CA ASP A 552 -21.25 4.28 -20.93
C ASP A 552 -21.33 5.82 -20.94
N TYR A 553 -22.03 6.41 -19.97
CA TYR A 553 -22.20 7.86 -19.88
C TYR A 553 -22.37 8.36 -18.44
N ARG A 554 -21.84 9.57 -18.21
CA ARG A 554 -21.96 10.26 -16.92
C ARG A 554 -23.35 10.86 -16.71
N LEU A 555 -23.79 10.87 -15.45
CA LEU A 555 -24.97 11.59 -15.00
C LEU A 555 -24.59 12.98 -14.45
N PRO A 556 -25.52 13.95 -14.41
CA PRO A 556 -25.26 15.29 -13.88
C PRO A 556 -25.28 15.34 -12.33
N PHE A 557 -25.35 14.18 -11.68
CA PHE A 557 -25.48 14.04 -10.23
C PHE A 557 -24.19 13.43 -9.66
N ARG A 558 -23.56 14.12 -8.71
CA ARG A 558 -22.33 13.67 -8.03
C ARG A 558 -21.26 13.21 -9.04
N GLU A 559 -20.69 12.02 -8.85
CA GLU A 559 -19.83 11.32 -9.82
C GLU A 559 -20.53 10.11 -10.45
N ASP A 560 -21.86 10.03 -10.38
CA ASP A 560 -22.62 8.88 -10.87
C ASP A 560 -22.56 8.73 -12.40
N GLN A 561 -22.66 7.49 -12.86
CA GLN A 561 -22.67 7.13 -14.27
C GLN A 561 -23.54 5.90 -14.52
N ILE A 562 -23.96 5.72 -15.77
CA ILE A 562 -24.58 4.48 -16.26
C ILE A 562 -23.56 3.84 -17.20
N SER A 563 -22.93 2.76 -16.74
CA SER A 563 -21.89 2.07 -17.52
C SER A 563 -21.92 0.55 -17.32
N SER A 564 -22.50 -0.18 -18.28
CA SER A 564 -22.42 -1.65 -18.24
C SER A 564 -21.00 -2.13 -18.53
N LEU A 565 -20.19 -1.34 -19.24
CA LEU A 565 -18.79 -1.65 -19.54
C LEU A 565 -17.87 -1.52 -18.31
N ASN A 566 -18.08 -0.50 -17.47
CA ASN A 566 -17.38 -0.38 -16.19
C ASN A 566 -17.74 -1.56 -15.28
N ALA A 567 -19.03 -1.91 -15.16
CA ALA A 567 -19.46 -3.10 -14.41
C ALA A 567 -18.84 -4.41 -14.94
N PHE A 568 -18.80 -4.56 -16.28
CA PHE A 568 -18.26 -5.75 -16.91
C PHE A 568 -16.74 -5.86 -16.76
N HIS A 569 -16.02 -4.73 -16.74
CA HIS A 569 -14.60 -4.68 -16.41
C HIS A 569 -14.33 -5.27 -15.03
N GLU A 570 -15.13 -4.89 -14.03
CA GLU A 570 -15.07 -5.40 -12.67
C GLU A 570 -15.40 -6.89 -12.58
N ASP A 571 -16.46 -7.32 -13.26
CA ASP A 571 -16.85 -8.73 -13.39
C ASP A 571 -15.70 -9.61 -13.94
N MET A 572 -15.10 -9.23 -15.07
CA MET A 572 -14.02 -10.01 -15.69
C MET A 572 -12.79 -10.11 -14.79
N TYR A 573 -12.48 -9.07 -14.01
CA TYR A 573 -11.32 -9.08 -13.11
C TYR A 573 -11.56 -9.96 -11.87
N PHE A 574 -12.60 -9.65 -11.07
CA PHE A 574 -12.82 -10.32 -9.79
C PHE A 574 -13.25 -11.77 -9.94
N VAL A 575 -14.10 -12.09 -10.91
CA VAL A 575 -14.52 -13.47 -11.16
C VAL A 575 -13.34 -14.32 -11.66
N GLY A 576 -12.44 -13.71 -12.45
CA GLY A 576 -11.19 -14.33 -12.84
C GLY A 576 -10.32 -14.70 -11.64
N LEU A 577 -10.18 -13.81 -10.67
CA LEU A 577 -9.44 -14.11 -9.43
C LEU A 577 -10.14 -15.18 -8.58
N ASP A 578 -11.46 -15.09 -8.45
CA ASP A 578 -12.25 -16.07 -7.69
C ASP A 578 -12.16 -17.47 -8.30
N TYR A 579 -12.08 -17.59 -9.64
CA TYR A 579 -11.84 -18.85 -10.31
C TYR A 579 -10.55 -19.52 -9.81
N PHE A 580 -9.43 -18.81 -9.76
CA PHE A 580 -8.16 -19.37 -9.30
C PHE A 580 -8.18 -19.68 -7.80
N LYS A 581 -8.72 -18.79 -6.95
CA LYS A 581 -8.84 -19.03 -5.50
C LYS A 581 -9.65 -20.30 -5.20
N ASN A 582 -10.77 -20.50 -5.88
CA ASN A 582 -11.60 -21.69 -5.73
C ASN A 582 -10.93 -22.94 -6.30
N TYR A 583 -10.25 -22.83 -7.44
CA TYR A 583 -9.45 -23.94 -7.98
C TYR A 583 -8.40 -24.41 -6.97
N GLY A 584 -7.62 -23.49 -6.41
CA GLY A 584 -6.59 -23.80 -5.42
C GLY A 584 -7.18 -24.45 -4.18
N THR A 585 -8.24 -23.87 -3.64
CA THR A 585 -8.84 -24.37 -2.40
C THR A 585 -9.48 -25.75 -2.58
N LYS A 586 -10.11 -26.03 -3.74
CA LYS A 586 -10.73 -27.33 -4.02
C LYS A 586 -9.73 -28.44 -4.38
N ASN A 587 -8.49 -28.09 -4.74
CA ASN A 587 -7.45 -29.04 -5.14
C ASN A 587 -6.26 -29.08 -4.16
N ASP A 588 -6.47 -28.70 -2.89
CA ASP A 588 -5.42 -28.67 -1.84
C ASP A 588 -4.19 -27.82 -2.20
N GLY A 589 -4.39 -26.81 -3.07
CA GLY A 589 -3.36 -25.91 -3.59
C GLY A 589 -3.09 -24.67 -2.73
N GLY A 590 -3.95 -24.37 -1.75
CA GLY A 590 -3.90 -23.13 -0.97
C GLY A 590 -4.59 -21.95 -1.66
N MET A 591 -4.35 -20.74 -1.19
CA MET A 591 -4.98 -19.52 -1.71
C MET A 591 -4.25 -19.05 -2.97
N LEU A 592 -4.88 -19.17 -4.14
CA LEU A 592 -4.31 -18.70 -5.40
C LEU A 592 -4.75 -17.27 -5.72
N ASP A 593 -4.25 -16.31 -4.95
CA ASP A 593 -4.59 -14.88 -5.01
C ASP A 593 -3.65 -14.02 -5.88
N ALA A 594 -2.64 -14.62 -6.49
CA ALA A 594 -1.70 -13.96 -7.41
C ALA A 594 -1.36 -14.86 -8.62
N PRO A 595 -2.36 -15.36 -9.37
CA PRO A 595 -2.12 -16.27 -10.49
C PRO A 595 -1.31 -15.65 -11.63
N GLY A 596 -1.28 -14.31 -11.70
CA GLY A 596 -0.80 -13.49 -12.80
C GLY A 596 -1.80 -12.37 -13.07
N LEU A 597 -1.41 -11.32 -13.80
CA LEU A 597 -2.30 -10.18 -14.04
C LEU A 597 -3.44 -10.56 -14.99
N ILE A 598 -4.68 -10.57 -14.51
CA ILE A 598 -5.87 -10.64 -15.37
C ILE A 598 -6.21 -9.21 -15.77
N LEU A 599 -6.05 -8.85 -17.05
CA LEU A 599 -6.15 -7.49 -17.55
C LEU A 599 -7.29 -7.33 -18.57
N PRO A 600 -8.49 -6.93 -18.14
CA PRO A 600 -9.54 -6.45 -19.04
C PRO A 600 -9.13 -5.11 -19.68
N VAL A 601 -9.30 -5.01 -21.00
CA VAL A 601 -9.12 -3.78 -21.78
C VAL A 601 -10.37 -3.62 -22.63
N ILE A 602 -11.33 -2.83 -22.13
CA ILE A 602 -12.68 -2.73 -22.68
C ILE A 602 -12.89 -1.35 -23.30
N ARG A 603 -13.51 -1.31 -24.49
CA ARG A 603 -13.79 -0.10 -25.25
C ARG A 603 -15.23 -0.05 -25.71
N ASN A 604 -15.86 1.11 -25.57
CA ASN A 604 -17.15 1.37 -26.21
C ASN A 604 -16.96 1.55 -27.73
N ARG A 605 -17.53 0.63 -28.52
CA ARG A 605 -17.50 0.64 -29.98
C ARG A 605 -18.87 0.22 -30.52
N LYS A 606 -19.53 1.17 -31.20
CA LYS A 606 -20.80 0.92 -31.88
C LYS A 606 -20.74 -0.28 -32.84
N GLY A 607 -21.71 -1.18 -32.70
CA GLY A 607 -21.91 -2.35 -33.56
C GLY A 607 -21.47 -3.66 -32.94
N LYS A 608 -21.25 -4.65 -33.81
CA LYS A 608 -21.00 -6.05 -33.42
C LYS A 608 -19.81 -6.19 -32.45
N PRO A 609 -19.98 -6.95 -31.35
CA PRO A 609 -18.94 -7.09 -30.34
C PRO A 609 -17.74 -7.89 -30.87
N LYS A 610 -16.56 -7.58 -30.31
CA LYS A 610 -15.32 -8.34 -30.54
C LYS A 610 -14.70 -8.70 -29.22
N PHE A 611 -14.21 -9.93 -29.14
CA PHE A 611 -13.46 -10.39 -27.99
C PHE A 611 -12.19 -11.08 -28.43
N LYS A 612 -11.06 -10.60 -27.93
CA LYS A 612 -9.74 -11.13 -28.23
C LYS A 612 -8.97 -11.37 -26.94
N VAL A 613 -8.39 -12.56 -26.83
CA VAL A 613 -7.66 -13.00 -25.65
C VAL A 613 -6.21 -13.25 -26.03
N THR A 614 -5.29 -12.78 -25.18
CA THR A 614 -3.87 -13.09 -25.30
C THR A 614 -3.32 -13.51 -23.95
N LEU A 615 -2.74 -14.71 -23.87
CA LEU A 615 -2.03 -15.19 -22.69
C LEU A 615 -0.52 -14.94 -22.85
N TYR A 616 0.09 -14.33 -21.83
CA TYR A 616 1.52 -14.09 -21.75
C TYR A 616 2.12 -14.77 -20.53
N ASP A 617 3.30 -15.35 -20.73
CA ASP A 617 4.17 -15.81 -19.66
C ASP A 617 5.40 -14.89 -19.53
N GLN A 618 6.25 -15.14 -18.55
CA GLN A 618 7.54 -14.49 -18.41
C GLN A 618 8.56 -15.09 -19.41
N LEU A 619 9.58 -14.31 -19.79
CA LEU A 619 10.68 -14.82 -20.60
C LEU A 619 11.52 -15.88 -19.87
N SER A 620 11.61 -15.77 -18.53
CA SER A 620 12.22 -16.75 -17.62
C SER A 620 11.52 -16.68 -16.25
N LYS A 621 11.57 -17.76 -15.45
CA LYS A 621 11.01 -17.79 -14.09
C LYS A 621 11.87 -17.01 -13.09
N THR A 622 13.18 -17.08 -13.27
CA THR A 622 14.19 -16.44 -12.42
C THR A 622 15.22 -15.72 -13.30
N PRO A 623 15.97 -14.75 -12.72
CA PRO A 623 17.11 -14.18 -13.41
C PRO A 623 18.16 -15.24 -13.74
N CYS A 624 18.68 -15.22 -14.97
CA CYS A 624 19.70 -16.19 -15.41
C CYS A 624 20.54 -15.66 -16.57
N ILE A 625 21.69 -16.30 -16.80
CA ILE A 625 22.54 -16.06 -17.98
C ILE A 625 22.58 -17.35 -18.79
N LYS A 626 22.15 -17.28 -20.06
CA LYS A 626 22.21 -18.41 -21.00
C LYS A 626 23.43 -18.27 -21.90
N LYS A 627 24.19 -19.35 -21.99
CA LYS A 627 25.40 -19.48 -22.81
C LYS A 627 25.30 -20.77 -23.62
N GLY A 628 24.82 -20.67 -24.86
CA GLY A 628 24.38 -21.86 -25.61
C GLY A 628 23.37 -22.66 -24.77
N ASP A 629 23.63 -23.95 -24.57
CA ASP A 629 22.77 -24.84 -23.75
C ASP A 629 23.02 -24.73 -22.24
N LYS A 630 24.03 -23.96 -21.79
CA LYS A 630 24.34 -23.82 -20.36
C LYS A 630 23.56 -22.65 -19.76
N ILE A 631 22.83 -22.91 -18.69
CA ILE A 631 22.18 -21.90 -17.85
C ILE A 631 23.06 -21.64 -16.61
N ILE A 632 23.26 -20.37 -16.29
CA ILE A 632 23.97 -19.90 -15.11
C ILE A 632 22.97 -19.14 -14.24
N GLU A 633 22.83 -19.62 -13.01
CA GLU A 633 21.94 -19.12 -11.96
C GLU A 633 22.73 -19.09 -10.64
N SER A 634 22.15 -18.48 -9.61
CA SER A 634 22.74 -18.57 -8.27
C SER A 634 22.75 -20.02 -7.78
N GLY A 635 23.86 -20.41 -7.15
CA GLY A 635 23.97 -21.71 -6.46
C GLY A 635 23.68 -21.62 -4.96
N PHE A 636 23.36 -20.43 -4.43
CA PHE A 636 23.29 -20.16 -3.00
C PHE A 636 21.98 -19.48 -2.62
N ASN A 637 21.52 -19.71 -1.39
CA ASN A 637 20.45 -18.96 -0.78
C ASN A 637 21.02 -17.88 0.16
N ARG A 638 20.19 -16.93 0.60
CA ARG A 638 20.56 -15.87 1.55
C ARG A 638 21.23 -16.42 2.82
N ASP A 639 20.73 -17.53 3.33
CA ASP A 639 21.23 -18.19 4.55
C ASP A 639 22.68 -18.70 4.48
N TYR A 640 23.25 -18.78 3.28
CA TYR A 640 24.63 -19.22 3.05
C TYR A 640 25.63 -18.06 3.15
N VAL A 641 25.23 -16.83 2.84
CA VAL A 641 26.15 -15.69 2.73
C VAL A 641 26.53 -15.20 4.12
N GLU A 642 27.83 -15.21 4.40
CA GLU A 642 28.40 -14.43 5.50
C GLU A 642 29.04 -13.18 4.89
N LEU A 643 28.56 -12.01 5.29
CA LEU A 643 29.14 -10.72 4.94
C LEU A 643 28.95 -9.74 6.10
N TYR A 644 30.05 -9.36 6.74
CA TYR A 644 30.02 -8.53 7.94
C TYR A 644 31.28 -7.64 8.05
N LEU A 645 31.17 -6.51 8.75
CA LEU A 645 32.28 -5.58 8.93
C LEU A 645 33.16 -6.01 10.11
N SER A 646 34.43 -6.33 9.85
CA SER A 646 35.37 -6.87 10.85
C SER A 646 36.37 -5.84 11.40
N GLU A 647 36.74 -4.84 10.60
CA GLU A 647 37.72 -3.83 10.97
C GLU A 647 37.44 -2.50 10.23
N ILE A 648 37.59 -1.38 10.92
CA ILE A 648 37.62 -0.03 10.33
C ILE A 648 38.97 0.58 10.72
N TYR A 649 39.76 1.10 9.78
CA TYR A 649 41.08 1.62 10.09
C TYR A 649 41.48 2.80 9.21
N LEU A 650 42.44 3.58 9.70
CA LEU A 650 43.05 4.67 8.95
C LEU A 650 44.32 4.17 8.26
N GLU A 651 44.42 4.39 6.95
CA GLU A 651 45.61 4.07 6.16
C GLU A 651 45.95 5.24 5.25
N GLU A 652 47.11 5.88 5.46
CA GLU A 652 47.55 7.05 4.67
C GLU A 652 46.51 8.19 4.64
N GLY A 653 45.81 8.41 5.77
CA GLY A 653 44.76 9.41 5.89
C GLY A 653 43.41 9.03 5.27
N LYS A 654 43.25 7.79 4.79
CA LYS A 654 42.02 7.27 4.20
C LYS A 654 41.29 6.31 5.15
N TYR A 655 39.97 6.42 5.22
CA TYR A 655 39.10 5.54 6.01
C TYR A 655 38.83 4.23 5.24
N VAL A 656 39.27 3.11 5.82
CA VAL A 656 39.17 1.79 5.21
C VAL A 656 38.24 0.90 6.01
N PHE A 657 37.23 0.34 5.34
CA PHE A 657 36.23 -0.56 5.91
C PHE A 657 36.48 -1.99 5.41
N LYS A 658 36.75 -2.91 6.32
CA LYS A 658 37.10 -4.30 5.99
C LYS A 658 35.92 -5.24 6.23
N LEU A 659 35.42 -5.83 5.17
CA LEU A 659 34.36 -6.83 5.16
C LEU A 659 34.97 -8.23 5.07
N ASN A 660 34.43 -9.18 5.83
CA ASN A 660 34.78 -10.59 5.71
C ASN A 660 33.64 -11.33 5.03
N THR A 661 33.96 -12.25 4.12
CA THR A 661 32.96 -13.08 3.44
C THR A 661 33.42 -14.49 3.11
N ASN A 662 32.48 -15.43 3.12
CA ASN A 662 32.69 -16.83 2.74
C ASN A 662 32.46 -17.10 1.24
N ILE A 663 32.20 -16.06 0.44
CA ILE A 663 31.89 -16.18 -0.99
C ILE A 663 33.17 -16.39 -1.82
N ASP A 664 33.02 -17.18 -2.89
CA ASP A 664 34.06 -17.50 -3.87
C ASP A 664 34.84 -16.26 -4.36
N ASP A 665 36.16 -16.38 -4.32
CA ASP A 665 37.13 -15.37 -4.73
C ASP A 665 36.84 -14.75 -6.10
N GLU A 666 36.46 -15.57 -7.09
CA GLU A 666 36.18 -15.06 -8.44
C GLU A 666 34.90 -14.21 -8.48
N ILE A 667 33.90 -14.46 -7.63
CA ILE A 667 32.71 -13.60 -7.54
C ILE A 667 33.10 -12.27 -6.90
N VAL A 668 33.77 -12.30 -5.75
CA VAL A 668 34.19 -11.09 -5.01
C VAL A 668 35.10 -10.21 -5.85
N LYS A 669 36.07 -10.81 -6.56
CA LYS A 669 36.96 -10.11 -7.49
C LYS A 669 36.19 -9.35 -8.59
N ASN A 670 35.21 -10.00 -9.21
CA ASN A 670 34.39 -9.37 -10.26
C ASN A 670 33.50 -8.27 -9.68
N TYR A 671 32.92 -8.48 -8.49
CA TYR A 671 32.13 -7.48 -7.80
C TYR A 671 32.95 -6.21 -7.51
N VAL A 672 34.15 -6.39 -6.95
CA VAL A 672 35.09 -5.31 -6.66
C VAL A 672 35.60 -4.61 -7.93
N GLU A 673 35.86 -5.34 -9.02
CA GLU A 673 36.19 -4.75 -10.33
C GLU A 673 35.08 -3.81 -10.81
N LEU A 674 33.82 -4.23 -10.71
CA LEU A 674 32.68 -3.42 -11.14
C LEU A 674 32.43 -2.21 -10.23
N LEU A 675 32.59 -2.40 -8.91
CA LEU A 675 32.49 -1.32 -7.92
C LEU A 675 33.53 -0.23 -8.17
N ASN A 676 34.80 -0.61 -8.39
CA ASN A 676 35.88 0.32 -8.75
C ASN A 676 35.62 1.09 -10.05
N ASN A 677 34.90 0.48 -10.99
CA ASN A 677 34.55 1.09 -12.27
C ASN A 677 33.21 1.86 -12.22
N LYS A 678 32.57 1.96 -11.04
CA LYS A 678 31.26 2.59 -10.82
C LYS A 678 30.14 2.03 -11.71
N ILE A 679 30.18 0.73 -11.95
CA ILE A 679 29.16 0.04 -12.74
C ILE A 679 28.00 -0.43 -11.86
N LEU A 680 28.22 -0.65 -10.57
CA LEU A 680 27.17 -1.14 -9.65
C LEU A 680 26.33 0.02 -9.12
N ASP A 681 25.03 -0.17 -8.94
CA ASP A 681 24.12 0.83 -8.36
C ASP A 681 24.56 1.21 -6.93
N ILE A 682 25.13 0.27 -6.19
CA ILE A 682 25.63 0.50 -4.84
C ILE A 682 26.81 1.48 -4.76
N SER A 683 27.47 1.77 -5.90
CA SER A 683 28.67 2.62 -5.95
C SER A 683 28.40 4.04 -5.44
N ASP A 684 27.17 4.55 -5.61
CA ASP A 684 26.76 5.89 -5.17
C ASP A 684 26.22 5.91 -3.73
N GLY A 685 26.28 4.77 -3.01
CA GLY A 685 25.68 4.59 -1.70
C GLY A 685 26.58 4.92 -0.51
N PHE A 686 27.77 5.47 -0.74
CA PHE A 686 28.79 5.68 0.29
C PHE A 686 29.18 7.15 0.43
N SER A 687 29.41 7.57 1.67
CA SER A 687 30.00 8.88 2.02
C SER A 687 30.87 8.69 3.25
N GLY A 688 32.00 9.39 3.29
CA GLY A 688 33.03 9.23 4.32
C GLY A 688 33.80 7.91 4.23
N VAL A 689 33.69 7.14 3.15
CA VAL A 689 34.36 5.84 2.98
C VAL A 689 35.31 5.94 1.81
N ASP A 690 36.62 5.79 2.04
CA ASP A 690 37.62 5.86 0.96
C ASP A 690 37.88 4.51 0.30
N LYS A 691 37.89 3.43 1.09
CA LYS A 691 38.16 2.08 0.61
C LYS A 691 37.31 1.04 1.34
N ILE A 692 36.87 0.03 0.60
CA ILE A 692 36.27 -1.19 1.14
C ILE A 692 37.18 -2.37 0.80
N VAL A 693 37.58 -3.13 1.81
CA VAL A 693 38.41 -4.33 1.65
C VAL A 693 37.55 -5.55 1.88
N PHE A 694 37.37 -6.39 0.86
CA PHE A 694 36.72 -7.69 0.98
C PHE A 694 37.77 -8.76 1.24
N GLU A 695 37.75 -9.38 2.42
CA GLU A 695 38.59 -10.50 2.81
C GLU A 695 37.80 -11.81 2.67
N THR A 696 38.27 -12.69 1.79
CA THR A 696 37.81 -14.07 1.67
C THR A 696 38.70 -14.99 2.50
N ASP A 697 38.38 -16.29 2.54
CA ASP A 697 39.25 -17.29 3.18
C ASP A 697 40.66 -17.37 2.57
N THR A 698 40.84 -16.90 1.32
CA THR A 698 42.11 -17.06 0.60
C THR A 698 42.77 -15.76 0.13
N ASN A 699 42.02 -14.70 -0.16
CA ASN A 699 42.57 -13.44 -0.69
C ASN A 699 41.88 -12.18 -0.14
N LYS A 700 42.40 -11.02 -0.56
CA LYS A 700 41.87 -9.70 -0.27
C LYS A 700 41.65 -8.93 -1.56
N TYR A 701 40.50 -8.27 -1.67
CA TYR A 701 40.13 -7.43 -2.80
C TYR A 701 39.78 -6.02 -2.30
N ILE A 702 40.25 -4.99 -3.00
CA ILE A 702 40.10 -3.60 -2.56
C ILE A 702 39.25 -2.84 -3.58
N ALA A 703 38.14 -2.29 -3.10
CA ALA A 703 37.35 -1.30 -3.82
C ALA A 703 37.70 0.08 -3.31
N VAL A 704 38.07 0.99 -4.21
CA VAL A 704 38.15 2.42 -3.93
C VAL A 704 36.75 2.99 -4.12
N VAL A 705 36.29 3.72 -3.12
CA VAL A 705 34.99 4.36 -3.12
C VAL A 705 35.21 5.84 -3.31
N GLU A 706 34.42 6.46 -4.18
CA GLU A 706 34.46 7.89 -4.38
C GLU A 706 33.39 8.56 -3.51
N GLU A 707 33.74 9.72 -2.95
CA GLU A 707 32.82 10.50 -2.13
C GLU A 707 31.62 10.93 -2.97
N ARG A 708 30.42 10.68 -2.45
CA ARG A 708 29.18 11.12 -3.09
C ARG A 708 29.06 12.64 -3.03
N GLU A 709 28.69 13.27 -4.14
CA GLU A 709 28.26 14.67 -4.13
C GLU A 709 26.88 14.81 -3.48
N GLU A 710 26.78 15.61 -2.41
CA GLU A 710 25.48 15.93 -1.81
C GLU A 710 24.60 16.70 -2.78
N SER A 711 23.33 16.31 -2.84
CA SER A 711 22.33 17.03 -3.61
C SER A 711 22.10 18.41 -2.98
N LYS A 712 22.23 19.46 -3.78
CA LYS A 712 21.98 20.83 -3.32
C LYS A 712 20.53 20.98 -2.87
N LYS A 713 20.34 21.58 -1.71
CA LYS A 713 19.03 21.99 -1.17
C LYS A 713 18.73 23.43 -1.62
N ASP A 714 18.38 23.60 -2.89
CA ASP A 714 18.28 24.90 -3.56
C ASP A 714 16.90 25.20 -4.17
N LEU A 715 15.88 24.38 -3.90
CA LEU A 715 14.50 24.61 -4.32
C LEU A 715 13.58 24.87 -3.11
N SER A 716 12.59 25.76 -3.30
CA SER A 716 11.42 25.80 -2.42
C SER A 716 10.36 24.82 -2.94
N ILE A 717 9.61 24.19 -2.03
CA ILE A 717 8.44 23.39 -2.43
C ILE A 717 7.39 24.22 -3.19
N LEU A 718 7.37 25.55 -2.99
CA LEU A 718 6.48 26.47 -3.70
C LEU A 718 6.83 26.61 -5.20
N ASP A 719 8.05 26.25 -5.59
CA ASP A 719 8.53 26.30 -6.97
C ASP A 719 8.27 24.99 -7.74
N ILE A 720 7.70 23.98 -7.08
CA ILE A 720 7.42 22.66 -7.65
C ILE A 720 5.93 22.60 -7.99
N ASP A 721 5.61 22.20 -9.23
CA ASP A 721 4.25 21.83 -9.57
C ASP A 721 3.92 20.48 -8.93
N LEU A 722 3.04 20.51 -7.92
CA LEU A 722 2.60 19.34 -7.17
C LEU A 722 1.32 18.72 -7.75
N MET A 723 0.83 19.23 -8.91
CA MET A 723 -0.28 18.63 -9.64
C MET A 723 -1.55 18.47 -8.78
N GLU A 724 -1.87 19.47 -7.93
CA GLU A 724 -2.92 19.36 -6.90
C GLU A 724 -4.33 18.98 -7.43
N ASN A 725 -4.60 19.16 -8.73
CA ASN A 725 -5.88 18.84 -9.38
C ASN A 725 -5.75 17.78 -10.49
N GLU A 726 -4.56 17.20 -10.67
CA GLU A 726 -4.28 16.28 -11.76
C GLU A 726 -3.92 14.91 -11.19
N LEU A 727 -4.31 13.86 -11.93
CA LEU A 727 -3.99 12.50 -11.58
C LEU A 727 -2.50 12.26 -11.83
N ILE A 728 -1.76 11.91 -10.79
CA ILE A 728 -0.30 11.74 -10.83
C ILE A 728 0.05 10.31 -11.27
N GLY A 729 0.76 10.15 -12.38
CA GLY A 729 1.32 8.87 -12.81
C GLY A 729 2.65 8.54 -12.12
N TYR A 730 3.19 7.35 -12.37
CA TYR A 730 4.51 6.97 -11.83
C TYR A 730 5.62 7.90 -12.34
N GLU A 731 5.60 8.26 -13.62
CA GLU A 731 6.59 9.16 -14.21
C GLU A 731 6.53 10.58 -13.62
N ASP A 732 5.32 11.11 -13.42
CA ASP A 732 5.10 12.40 -12.78
C ASP A 732 5.60 12.38 -11.32
N TYR A 733 5.31 11.30 -10.60
CA TYR A 733 5.78 11.07 -9.24
C TYR A 733 7.32 11.07 -9.15
N ILE A 734 8.02 10.38 -10.04
CA ILE A 734 9.49 10.36 -10.06
C ILE A 734 10.06 11.75 -10.35
N ASP A 735 9.45 12.52 -11.25
CA ASP A 735 9.86 13.91 -11.52
C ASP A 735 9.68 14.79 -10.27
N ILE A 736 8.53 14.69 -9.59
CA ILE A 736 8.27 15.41 -8.33
C ILE A 736 9.28 15.01 -7.26
N VAL A 737 9.51 13.71 -7.04
CA VAL A 737 10.50 13.18 -6.08
C VAL A 737 11.90 13.73 -6.36
N SER A 738 12.31 13.80 -7.63
CA SER A 738 13.62 14.33 -8.02
C SER A 738 13.80 15.79 -7.62
N LYS A 739 12.73 16.59 -7.69
CA LYS A 739 12.71 17.99 -7.26
C LYS A 739 12.65 18.11 -5.74
N LEU A 740 11.84 17.28 -5.07
CA LEU A 740 11.73 17.26 -3.60
C LEU A 740 13.05 16.91 -2.91
N LYS A 741 13.91 16.08 -3.52
CA LYS A 741 15.28 15.84 -3.02
C LYS A 741 16.10 17.13 -2.82
N ARG A 742 15.77 18.21 -3.54
CA ARG A 742 16.43 19.52 -3.48
C ARG A 742 15.74 20.52 -2.54
N VAL A 743 14.73 20.11 -1.79
CA VAL A 743 14.00 20.97 -0.84
C VAL A 743 14.60 20.84 0.56
N GLU A 744 14.80 21.97 1.23
CA GLU A 744 15.29 22.08 2.61
C GLU A 744 14.22 21.65 3.65
N GLY A 745 14.65 21.17 4.80
CA GLY A 745 13.76 20.70 5.88
C GLY A 745 13.19 19.29 5.67
N ILE A 746 13.52 18.63 4.55
CA ILE A 746 13.10 17.25 4.26
C ILE A 746 14.23 16.39 3.71
N GLU A 747 14.13 15.10 3.97
CA GLU A 747 14.93 14.05 3.32
C GLU A 747 14.05 13.11 2.53
N VAL A 748 14.44 12.82 1.28
CA VAL A 748 13.70 11.96 0.37
C VAL A 748 14.58 10.77 -0.01
N PHE A 749 14.14 9.56 0.33
CA PHE A 749 14.96 8.35 0.22
C PHE A 749 14.15 7.15 -0.29
N LYS A 750 14.83 6.24 -1.01
CA LYS A 750 14.21 5.01 -1.54
C LYS A 750 13.98 4.04 -0.39
N ILE A 751 12.77 3.50 -0.29
CA ILE A 751 12.39 2.51 0.73
C ILE A 751 12.21 1.10 0.18
N ALA A 752 11.83 0.96 -1.09
CA ALA A 752 11.59 -0.32 -1.74
C ALA A 752 11.74 -0.23 -3.26
N GLU A 753 11.78 -1.40 -3.88
CA GLU A 753 11.69 -1.59 -5.33
C GLU A 753 10.51 -2.53 -5.58
N SER A 754 9.72 -2.25 -6.61
CA SER A 754 8.53 -3.03 -6.92
C SER A 754 8.85 -4.34 -7.63
N TYR A 755 7.84 -5.20 -7.76
CA TYR A 755 7.92 -6.44 -8.52
C TYR A 755 8.42 -6.19 -9.95
N LEU A 756 8.03 -5.09 -10.60
CA LEU A 756 8.51 -4.70 -11.92
C LEU A 756 9.69 -3.71 -11.88
N GLY A 757 10.40 -3.58 -10.76
CA GLY A 757 11.66 -2.83 -10.68
C GLY A 757 11.51 -1.31 -10.52
N ARG A 758 10.33 -0.81 -10.15
CA ARG A 758 10.06 0.62 -9.94
C ARG A 758 10.44 1.06 -8.53
N ASP A 759 10.99 2.25 -8.39
CA ASP A 759 11.44 2.77 -7.10
C ASP A 759 10.28 3.36 -6.29
N ILE A 760 10.28 3.06 -4.98
CA ILE A 760 9.33 3.61 -4.00
C ILE A 760 10.12 4.49 -3.03
N TYR A 761 9.62 5.69 -2.73
CA TYR A 761 10.29 6.70 -1.92
C TYR A 761 9.44 7.10 -0.71
N ALA A 762 10.12 7.44 0.38
CA ALA A 762 9.55 8.11 1.54
C ALA A 762 10.16 9.50 1.71
N ILE A 763 9.45 10.35 2.45
CA ILE A 763 9.82 11.71 2.77
C ILE A 763 9.81 11.86 4.30
N GLU A 764 10.95 12.09 4.91
CA GLU A 764 11.06 12.46 6.33
C GLU A 764 11.08 13.98 6.48
N VAL A 765 10.32 14.50 7.44
CA VAL A 765 10.45 15.89 7.90
C VAL A 765 11.54 15.96 8.96
N VAL A 766 12.63 16.67 8.65
CA VAL A 766 13.88 16.63 9.43
C VAL A 766 14.06 17.97 10.16
N PRO A 767 14.44 17.98 11.46
CA PRO A 767 14.70 19.22 12.19
C PRO A 767 15.98 19.90 11.70
N GLU A 768 16.17 21.17 12.04
CA GLU A 768 17.50 21.78 11.99
C GLU A 768 18.36 21.24 13.15
N TYR A 769 19.56 20.74 12.83
CA TYR A 769 20.56 20.31 13.82
C TYR A 769 21.98 20.44 13.28
N GLU A 770 22.96 20.39 14.19
CA GLU A 770 24.38 20.27 13.85
C GLU A 770 24.93 18.92 14.32
N GLY A 771 25.80 18.32 13.51
CA GLY A 771 26.51 17.07 13.81
C GLY A 771 25.60 15.84 13.69
N TYR A 772 25.72 14.92 14.64
CA TYR A 772 24.98 13.68 14.70
C TYR A 772 23.62 13.83 15.39
N LEU A 773 22.60 13.12 14.89
CA LEU A 773 21.25 13.04 15.44
C LEU A 773 20.93 11.61 15.85
N SER A 774 20.71 11.36 17.15
CA SER A 774 20.34 10.03 17.64
C SER A 774 18.87 9.71 17.37
N ARG A 775 18.64 8.69 16.53
CA ARG A 775 17.30 8.15 16.29
C ARG A 775 16.71 7.53 17.55
N THR A 776 17.52 6.82 18.34
CA THR A 776 17.13 6.22 19.63
C THR A 776 16.53 7.27 20.56
N LYS A 777 17.21 8.41 20.75
CA LYS A 777 16.70 9.49 21.60
C LYS A 777 15.49 10.18 21.02
N ARG A 778 15.42 10.36 19.70
CA ARG A 778 14.25 10.94 19.05
C ARG A 778 12.99 10.09 19.25
N ILE A 779 13.06 8.77 19.05
CA ILE A 779 11.90 7.87 19.25
C ILE A 779 11.50 7.84 20.73
N ASN A 780 12.47 7.85 21.64
CA ASN A 780 12.16 7.90 23.08
C ASN A 780 11.56 9.26 23.52
N LYS A 781 11.87 10.35 22.81
CA LYS A 781 11.48 11.73 23.20
C LYS A 781 10.31 12.31 22.43
N LEU A 782 9.95 11.76 21.28
CA LEU A 782 8.94 12.30 20.38
C LEU A 782 8.04 11.18 19.87
N PRO A 783 6.72 11.41 19.72
CA PRO A 783 5.88 10.50 18.96
C PRO A 783 6.38 10.32 17.52
N SER A 784 5.96 9.23 16.91
CA SER A 784 6.29 8.88 15.53
C SER A 784 5.02 8.56 14.73
N GLU A 785 4.91 9.09 13.52
CA GLU A 785 3.79 8.87 12.60
C GLU A 785 4.29 8.51 11.21
N ILE A 786 3.66 7.50 10.61
CA ILE A 786 3.80 7.18 9.19
C ILE A 786 2.47 7.44 8.50
N ILE A 787 2.48 8.24 7.44
CA ILE A 787 1.36 8.44 6.53
C ILE A 787 1.69 7.73 5.22
N ASN A 788 0.99 6.64 4.94
CA ASN A 788 1.10 5.89 3.71
C ASN A 788 0.00 6.31 2.73
N ALA A 789 0.34 6.43 1.46
CA ALA A 789 -0.61 6.79 0.41
C ALA A 789 -0.51 5.83 -0.77
N ARG A 790 -1.66 5.59 -1.39
CA ARG A 790 -1.80 4.84 -2.64
C ARG A 790 -1.25 3.43 -2.55
N HIS A 791 -1.61 2.77 -1.44
CA HIS A 791 -1.47 1.32 -1.28
C HIS A 791 -2.24 0.58 -2.37
N HIS A 792 -3.48 0.98 -2.61
CA HIS A 792 -4.18 0.61 -3.83
C HIS A 792 -4.05 1.70 -4.88
N ALA A 793 -3.74 1.32 -6.11
CA ALA A 793 -3.29 2.32 -7.06
C ALA A 793 -4.40 3.14 -7.73
N ASN A 794 -5.63 2.61 -7.75
CA ASN A 794 -6.81 3.28 -8.27
C ASN A 794 -7.42 4.31 -7.28
N GLU A 795 -6.96 4.30 -6.02
CA GLU A 795 -7.34 5.21 -4.94
C GLU A 795 -6.41 6.45 -4.94
N VAL A 796 -6.70 7.35 -5.88
CA VAL A 796 -5.71 8.29 -6.44
C VAL A 796 -5.41 9.53 -5.60
N SER A 797 -6.37 10.01 -4.81
CA SER A 797 -6.29 11.33 -4.17
C SER A 797 -5.33 11.38 -2.99
N SER A 798 -4.99 10.21 -2.43
CA SER A 798 -4.04 10.06 -1.34
C SER A 798 -2.62 10.56 -1.70
N THR A 799 -2.15 10.34 -2.94
CA THR A 799 -0.86 10.90 -3.41
C THR A 799 -0.90 12.43 -3.45
N ASN A 800 -1.97 13.01 -4.02
CA ASN A 800 -2.15 14.45 -4.06
C ASN A 800 -2.23 15.03 -2.63
N ALA A 801 -2.92 14.33 -1.72
CA ALA A 801 -3.04 14.72 -0.32
C ALA A 801 -1.68 14.75 0.38
N ALA A 802 -0.85 13.72 0.20
CA ALA A 802 0.50 13.65 0.76
C ALA A 802 1.37 14.84 0.33
N LEU A 803 1.32 15.24 -0.95
CA LEU A 803 2.08 16.37 -1.47
C LEU A 803 1.52 17.72 -0.99
N ILE A 804 0.20 17.88 -0.95
CA ILE A 804 -0.46 19.07 -0.40
C ILE A 804 -0.11 19.22 1.09
N LEU A 805 -0.19 18.14 1.86
CA LEU A 805 0.14 18.12 3.28
C LEU A 805 1.60 18.54 3.50
N LEU A 806 2.53 17.96 2.74
CA LEU A 806 3.96 18.31 2.79
C LEU A 806 4.19 19.79 2.53
N LYS A 807 3.55 20.35 1.48
CA LYS A 807 3.61 21.78 1.17
C LYS A 807 3.14 22.63 2.35
N ARG A 808 2.05 22.24 3.02
CA ARG A 808 1.53 22.97 4.19
C ARG A 808 2.47 22.87 5.39
N ILE A 809 3.01 21.68 5.67
CA ILE A 809 4.00 21.47 6.75
C ILE A 809 5.22 22.37 6.57
N LEU A 810 5.72 22.52 5.33
CA LEU A 810 6.93 23.30 5.06
C LEU A 810 6.70 24.81 4.94
N THR A 811 5.45 25.28 4.85
CA THR A 811 5.16 26.69 4.55
C THR A 811 4.27 27.40 5.57
N GLU A 812 3.51 26.67 6.39
CA GLU A 812 2.64 27.26 7.40
C GLU A 812 3.33 27.39 8.76
N GLU A 813 3.25 28.58 9.38
CA GLU A 813 3.93 28.89 10.65
C GLU A 813 3.56 27.92 11.80
N LYS A 814 2.33 27.37 11.80
CA LYS A 814 1.90 26.42 12.84
C LYS A 814 2.72 25.12 12.86
N TYR A 815 3.38 24.76 11.75
CA TYR A 815 4.17 23.55 11.60
C TYR A 815 5.68 23.77 11.67
N LYS A 816 6.12 25.02 11.89
CA LYS A 816 7.56 25.36 11.97
C LYS A 816 8.34 24.54 12.99
N ASP A 817 7.71 24.20 14.12
CA ASP A 817 8.32 23.39 15.19
C ASP A 817 7.98 21.89 15.10
N LEU A 818 7.31 21.43 14.04
CA LEU A 818 6.82 20.05 13.91
C LEU A 818 7.95 19.03 14.05
N ALA A 819 9.07 19.23 13.36
CA ALA A 819 10.20 18.30 13.38
C ALA A 819 10.88 18.19 14.76
N ASN A 820 10.63 19.14 15.67
CA ASN A 820 11.09 19.09 17.05
C ASN A 820 10.09 18.44 18.02
N LYS A 821 8.89 18.11 17.55
CA LYS A 821 7.78 17.54 18.33
C LYS A 821 7.32 16.18 17.84
N LEU A 822 7.60 15.82 16.60
CA LEU A 822 7.11 14.61 15.93
C LEU A 822 8.19 14.04 14.99
N ASN A 823 8.30 12.72 14.91
CA ASN A 823 8.96 12.05 13.79
C ASN A 823 7.90 11.75 12.74
N LEU A 824 7.88 12.50 11.64
CA LEU A 824 6.87 12.33 10.58
C LEU A 824 7.51 11.82 9.30
N VAL A 825 6.94 10.74 8.76
CA VAL A 825 7.33 10.16 7.48
C VAL A 825 6.11 10.00 6.59
N ILE A 826 6.23 10.40 5.33
CA ILE A 826 5.16 10.33 4.35
C ILE A 826 5.63 9.46 3.17
N VAL A 827 4.82 8.49 2.76
CA VAL A 827 5.02 7.69 1.54
C VAL A 827 3.98 8.12 0.51
N PRO A 828 4.34 8.93 -0.50
CA PRO A 828 3.34 9.48 -1.43
C PRO A 828 2.71 8.45 -2.37
N MET A 829 3.42 7.36 -2.67
CA MET A 829 2.96 6.32 -3.60
C MET A 829 3.63 4.98 -3.28
N GLU A 830 2.90 4.07 -2.66
CA GLU A 830 3.40 2.73 -2.32
C GLU A 830 3.27 1.75 -3.50
N ASN A 831 2.10 1.64 -4.12
CA ASN A 831 1.87 0.70 -5.23
C ASN A 831 2.15 1.34 -6.60
N VAL A 832 3.45 1.47 -6.90
CA VAL A 832 3.95 2.07 -8.15
C VAL A 832 3.66 1.22 -9.40
N ASP A 833 3.54 -0.11 -9.26
CA ASP A 833 3.26 -1.00 -10.38
C ASP A 833 1.78 -0.97 -10.77
N GLY A 834 0.88 -1.08 -9.78
CA GLY A 834 -0.55 -0.84 -9.97
C GLY A 834 -0.78 0.56 -10.52
N THR A 835 -0.04 1.57 -10.05
CA THR A 835 -0.19 2.96 -10.53
C THR A 835 0.12 3.07 -12.01
N LYS A 836 1.13 2.34 -12.51
CA LYS A 836 1.41 2.33 -13.95
C LYS A 836 0.26 1.70 -14.74
N ILE A 837 -0.31 0.60 -14.27
CA ILE A 837 -1.45 -0.07 -14.92
C ILE A 837 -2.67 0.86 -14.94
N HIS A 838 -3.01 1.43 -13.78
CA HIS A 838 -4.11 2.38 -13.60
C HIS A 838 -3.97 3.57 -14.55
N TYR A 839 -2.79 4.20 -14.57
CA TYR A 839 -2.52 5.40 -15.35
C TYR A 839 -2.67 5.17 -16.86
N GLU A 840 -2.38 3.96 -17.36
CA GLU A 840 -2.59 3.64 -18.77
C GLU A 840 -4.07 3.35 -19.10
N LEU A 841 -4.81 2.70 -18.21
CA LEU A 841 -6.24 2.38 -18.42
C LEU A 841 -7.13 3.62 -18.35
N GLN A 842 -6.87 4.51 -17.39
CA GLN A 842 -7.67 5.73 -17.20
C GLN A 842 -7.59 6.70 -18.39
N LYS A 843 -6.53 6.63 -19.22
CA LYS A 843 -6.42 7.47 -20.44
C LYS A 843 -7.56 7.22 -21.42
N GLU A 844 -8.08 5.99 -21.47
CA GLU A 844 -9.24 5.64 -22.30
C GLU A 844 -10.55 5.80 -21.50
N ASN A 845 -10.56 5.37 -20.23
CA ASN A 845 -11.75 5.39 -19.38
C ASN A 845 -11.48 6.13 -18.03
N PRO A 846 -11.47 7.48 -18.03
CA PRO A 846 -10.96 8.29 -16.90
C PRO A 846 -11.87 8.35 -15.66
N TYR A 847 -13.05 7.74 -15.70
CA TYR A 847 -14.03 7.76 -14.62
C TYR A 847 -14.46 6.36 -14.18
N TRP A 848 -13.78 5.31 -14.65
CA TRP A 848 -14.06 3.93 -14.24
C TRP A 848 -13.33 3.59 -12.93
N LYS A 849 -13.81 2.57 -12.21
CA LYS A 849 -13.25 2.15 -10.92
C LYS A 849 -11.83 1.57 -11.06
N LEU A 850 -11.64 0.77 -12.11
CA LEU A 850 -10.35 0.18 -12.51
C LEU A 850 -9.66 -0.64 -11.40
N HIS A 851 -10.44 -1.47 -10.68
CA HIS A 851 -9.89 -2.32 -9.60
C HIS A 851 -8.86 -3.35 -10.08
N VAL A 852 -8.76 -3.60 -11.39
CA VAL A 852 -7.65 -4.36 -11.98
C VAL A 852 -6.27 -3.85 -11.55
N ALA A 853 -6.18 -2.55 -11.27
CA ALA A 853 -4.97 -1.88 -10.82
C ALA A 853 -4.93 -1.65 -9.30
N ARG A 854 -5.93 -2.14 -8.54
CA ARG A 854 -5.98 -2.03 -7.08
C ARG A 854 -4.73 -2.66 -6.45
N PHE A 855 -4.42 -3.89 -6.84
CA PHE A 855 -3.29 -4.66 -6.32
C PHE A 855 -2.00 -4.42 -7.12
N ASN A 856 -0.91 -5.13 -6.80
CA ASN A 856 0.36 -4.95 -7.51
C ASN A 856 0.33 -5.55 -8.94
N ALA A 857 1.51 -5.56 -9.59
CA ALA A 857 1.72 -5.99 -10.97
C ALA A 857 1.10 -7.35 -11.37
N ILE A 858 0.85 -8.25 -10.42
CA ILE A 858 0.33 -9.60 -10.68
C ILE A 858 -0.94 -9.92 -9.87
N GLY A 859 -1.60 -8.89 -9.33
CA GLY A 859 -2.87 -9.03 -8.62
C GLY A 859 -2.74 -9.41 -7.13
N LYS A 860 -1.54 -9.35 -6.55
CA LYS A 860 -1.35 -9.67 -5.12
C LYS A 860 -1.68 -8.47 -4.25
N GLU A 861 -2.54 -8.69 -3.26
CA GLU A 861 -2.66 -7.84 -2.08
C GLU A 861 -1.40 -8.01 -1.21
N PHE A 862 -0.42 -7.13 -1.40
CA PHE A 862 0.92 -7.28 -0.82
C PHE A 862 1.01 -6.74 0.61
N TYR A 863 -0.03 -6.11 1.15
CA TYR A 863 -0.09 -5.79 2.57
C TYR A 863 0.06 -7.02 3.47
N HIS A 864 -0.38 -8.20 3.00
CA HIS A 864 -0.18 -9.48 3.69
C HIS A 864 1.28 -9.95 3.72
N GLU A 865 2.15 -9.35 2.90
CA GLU A 865 3.58 -9.66 2.80
C GLU A 865 4.44 -8.73 3.66
N HIS A 866 3.83 -7.77 4.37
CA HIS A 866 4.55 -6.96 5.35
C HIS A 866 5.23 -7.85 6.39
N PHE A 867 6.47 -7.49 6.75
CA PHE A 867 7.33 -8.25 7.66
C PHE A 867 7.73 -9.65 7.14
N ASN A 868 7.64 -9.90 5.82
CA ASN A 868 8.18 -11.10 5.18
C ASN A 868 9.46 -10.78 4.37
N PRO A 869 10.67 -11.00 4.91
CA PRO A 869 11.92 -10.63 4.23
C PRO A 869 12.20 -11.46 2.97
N HIS A 870 11.49 -12.57 2.76
CA HIS A 870 11.65 -13.47 1.61
C HIS A 870 10.60 -13.27 0.51
N THR A 871 9.73 -12.26 0.65
CA THR A 871 8.69 -12.02 -0.34
C THR A 871 9.24 -11.61 -1.70
N ILE A 872 8.59 -12.06 -2.77
CA ILE A 872 8.84 -11.56 -4.14
C ILE A 872 8.13 -10.23 -4.41
N HIS A 873 7.21 -9.84 -3.52
CA HIS A 873 6.45 -8.59 -3.56
C HIS A 873 7.19 -7.53 -2.76
N THR A 874 8.36 -7.14 -3.28
CA THR A 874 9.36 -6.36 -2.55
C THR A 874 8.89 -4.94 -2.17
N GLU A 875 7.78 -4.46 -2.74
CA GLU A 875 7.05 -3.27 -2.29
C GLU A 875 6.73 -3.31 -0.81
N ALA A 876 6.29 -4.47 -0.31
CA ALA A 876 5.91 -4.73 1.08
C ALA A 876 7.04 -4.45 2.09
N MET A 877 8.29 -4.46 1.63
CA MET A 877 9.43 -4.14 2.49
C MET A 877 9.55 -2.63 2.77
N GLY A 878 8.86 -1.78 2.00
CA GLY A 878 8.83 -0.33 2.20
C GLY A 878 8.31 0.03 3.59
N LEU A 879 7.06 -0.35 3.89
CA LEU A 879 6.47 -0.10 5.21
C LEU A 879 7.23 -0.83 6.32
N THR A 880 7.67 -2.06 6.08
CA THR A 880 8.45 -2.86 7.07
C THR A 880 9.71 -2.11 7.54
N ARG A 881 10.49 -1.57 6.60
CA ARG A 881 11.72 -0.83 6.89
C ARG A 881 11.43 0.49 7.61
N LEU A 882 10.36 1.19 7.22
CA LEU A 882 9.94 2.40 7.91
C LEU A 882 9.48 2.10 9.34
N TRP A 883 8.71 1.03 9.55
CA TRP A 883 8.27 0.62 10.87
C TRP A 883 9.47 0.33 11.78
N GLU A 884 10.43 -0.48 11.32
CA GLU A 884 11.64 -0.82 12.09
C GLU A 884 12.47 0.42 12.46
N LYS A 885 12.52 1.40 11.54
CA LYS A 885 13.35 2.59 11.69
C LYS A 885 12.73 3.67 12.58
N TYR A 886 11.41 3.86 12.50
CA TYR A 886 10.72 4.98 13.17
C TYR A 886 9.87 4.56 14.37
N LEU A 887 9.54 3.27 14.50
CA LEU A 887 8.73 2.69 15.59
C LEU A 887 7.46 3.53 15.84
N PRO A 888 6.58 3.64 14.82
CA PRO A 888 5.45 4.58 14.81
C PRO A 888 4.43 4.29 15.91
N ASP A 889 3.95 5.35 16.56
CA ASP A 889 2.76 5.33 17.42
C ASP A 889 1.48 5.22 16.59
N ILE A 890 1.44 5.92 15.46
CA ILE A 890 0.32 5.94 14.52
C ILE A 890 0.84 5.58 13.12
N ILE A 891 0.12 4.67 12.46
CA ILE A 891 0.20 4.48 11.02
C ILE A 891 -1.15 4.87 10.44
N VAL A 892 -1.15 5.87 9.59
CA VAL A 892 -2.29 6.27 8.77
C VAL A 892 -2.06 5.70 7.37
N ASP A 893 -3.05 4.98 6.87
CA ASP A 893 -3.07 4.50 5.49
C ASP A 893 -4.20 5.21 4.76
N ASN A 894 -3.85 6.10 3.83
CA ASN A 894 -4.81 6.87 3.04
C ASN A 894 -5.28 6.04 1.84
N HIS A 895 -6.50 5.52 1.94
CA HIS A 895 -7.20 4.71 0.95
C HIS A 895 -8.37 5.47 0.31
N GLY A 896 -9.00 4.80 -0.63
CA GLY A 896 -10.15 5.29 -1.35
C GLY A 896 -11.18 4.20 -1.62
N VAL A 897 -12.36 4.65 -1.99
CA VAL A 897 -13.48 3.80 -2.40
C VAL A 897 -14.11 4.33 -3.67
N PRO A 898 -14.93 3.51 -4.36
CA PRO A 898 -15.67 3.92 -5.53
C PRO A 898 -16.32 5.30 -5.35
N SER A 899 -16.15 6.18 -6.34
CA SER A 899 -16.78 7.51 -6.36
C SER A 899 -18.26 7.47 -6.76
N HIS A 900 -18.73 6.31 -7.21
CA HIS A 900 -20.07 6.00 -7.69
C HIS A 900 -20.35 4.52 -7.36
N GLU A 901 -21.51 4.01 -7.73
CA GLU A 901 -21.87 2.62 -7.42
C GLU A 901 -20.82 1.60 -7.94
N TRP A 902 -20.60 0.55 -7.16
CA TRP A 902 -19.79 -0.60 -7.52
C TRP A 902 -20.66 -1.82 -7.75
N GLU A 903 -20.91 -2.07 -9.03
CA GLU A 903 -21.82 -3.08 -9.52
C GLU A 903 -21.12 -4.10 -10.43
N GLN A 904 -21.65 -5.32 -10.42
CA GLN A 904 -21.12 -6.51 -11.07
C GLN A 904 -22.29 -7.43 -11.48
N GLN A 905 -22.83 -7.23 -12.69
CA GLN A 905 -24.05 -7.92 -13.17
C GLN A 905 -23.92 -9.44 -13.09
N PHE A 906 -22.73 -9.96 -13.40
CA PHE A 906 -22.48 -11.40 -13.43
C PHE A 906 -22.05 -11.98 -12.07
N SER A 907 -22.09 -11.16 -11.01
CA SER A 907 -21.69 -11.55 -9.66
C SER A 907 -22.81 -11.40 -8.62
N GLY A 908 -24.06 -11.24 -9.07
CA GLY A 908 -25.22 -10.99 -8.19
C GLY A 908 -25.49 -9.50 -7.96
N TYR A 909 -25.24 -8.69 -8.99
CA TYR A 909 -25.29 -7.21 -8.99
C TYR A 909 -24.23 -6.52 -8.13
N THR A 910 -23.81 -7.10 -7.01
CA THR A 910 -22.70 -6.65 -6.17
C THR A 910 -21.68 -7.76 -6.00
N SER A 911 -20.40 -7.43 -5.89
CA SER A 911 -19.35 -8.42 -5.62
C SER A 911 -19.70 -9.29 -4.39
N PRO A 912 -19.62 -10.64 -4.47
CA PRO A 912 -19.84 -11.51 -3.32
C PRO A 912 -18.95 -11.17 -2.14
N SER A 913 -17.73 -10.67 -2.39
CA SER A 913 -16.78 -10.32 -1.34
C SER A 913 -16.85 -8.89 -0.83
N TYR A 914 -17.53 -8.00 -1.57
CA TYR A 914 -17.57 -6.56 -1.28
C TYR A 914 -18.99 -5.99 -1.29
N LYS A 915 -20.02 -6.81 -0.99
CA LYS A 915 -21.43 -6.40 -1.05
C LYS A 915 -21.72 -5.09 -0.32
N GLY A 916 -21.15 -4.91 0.87
CA GLY A 916 -21.33 -3.68 1.65
C GLY A 916 -20.82 -2.41 0.94
N PHE A 917 -19.85 -2.53 0.02
CA PHE A 917 -19.19 -1.41 -0.67
C PHE A 917 -19.94 -0.95 -1.93
N TRP A 918 -21.14 -1.46 -2.20
CA TRP A 918 -21.91 -1.13 -3.40
C TRP A 918 -22.11 0.36 -3.63
N LEU A 919 -22.41 1.15 -2.60
CA LEU A 919 -22.72 2.58 -2.75
C LEU A 919 -21.85 3.43 -1.82
N PRO A 920 -21.32 4.58 -2.27
CA PRO A 920 -20.55 5.48 -1.41
C PRO A 920 -21.44 6.04 -0.29
N ARG A 921 -20.94 5.98 0.95
CA ARG A 921 -21.69 6.33 2.17
C ARG A 921 -21.32 7.70 2.77
N SER A 922 -20.17 8.21 2.37
CA SER A 922 -19.61 9.49 2.81
C SER A 922 -18.55 9.93 1.80
N LEU A 923 -18.16 11.22 1.80
CA LEU A 923 -16.95 11.61 1.06
C LEU A 923 -15.71 11.04 1.75
N LEU A 924 -15.70 11.02 3.09
CA LEU A 924 -14.63 10.41 3.91
C LEU A 924 -15.25 9.62 5.08
N TYR A 925 -14.78 8.40 5.29
CA TYR A 925 -14.98 7.62 6.51
C TYR A 925 -13.68 6.88 6.89
N GLY A 926 -13.64 6.21 8.03
CA GLY A 926 -12.41 5.56 8.51
C GLY A 926 -12.62 4.19 9.16
N TYR A 927 -11.53 3.43 9.23
CA TYR A 927 -11.42 2.16 9.96
C TYR A 927 -10.34 2.28 11.04
N PHE A 928 -10.72 1.95 12.27
CA PHE A 928 -9.79 1.73 13.38
C PHE A 928 -9.60 0.23 13.58
N TRP A 929 -8.36 -0.24 13.39
CA TRP A 929 -7.96 -1.63 13.59
C TRP A 929 -7.45 -1.78 15.03
N ILE A 930 -8.32 -2.22 15.94
CA ILE A 930 -8.06 -2.17 17.39
C ILE A 930 -7.73 -3.53 17.97
N VAL A 931 -6.82 -3.55 18.95
CA VAL A 931 -6.60 -4.69 19.84
C VAL A 931 -7.54 -4.56 21.05
N THR A 932 -8.18 -5.66 21.47
CA THR A 932 -9.20 -5.64 22.53
C THR A 932 -8.72 -6.12 23.90
N ASP A 933 -7.51 -6.67 23.99
CA ASP A 933 -6.96 -7.19 25.25
C ASP A 933 -6.80 -6.07 26.31
N GLU A 934 -7.14 -6.38 27.56
CA GLU A 934 -7.12 -5.43 28.69
C GLU A 934 -5.72 -4.84 28.96
N GLU A 935 -4.69 -5.61 28.64
CA GLU A 935 -3.27 -5.25 28.66
C GLU A 935 -2.95 -4.02 27.81
N TYR A 936 -3.79 -3.71 26.81
CA TYR A 936 -3.60 -2.63 25.84
C TYR A 936 -4.74 -1.61 25.85
N LYS A 937 -5.63 -1.64 26.85
CA LYS A 937 -6.87 -0.84 26.86
C LYS A 937 -6.66 0.67 26.65
N SER A 938 -5.54 1.24 27.11
CA SER A 938 -5.26 2.67 26.89
C SER A 938 -5.01 3.01 25.42
N ASN A 939 -4.63 2.04 24.57
CA ASN A 939 -4.59 2.25 23.12
C ASN A 939 -5.99 2.62 22.59
N TYR A 940 -7.06 2.02 23.13
CA TYR A 940 -8.42 2.34 22.71
C TYR A 940 -8.80 3.79 22.99
N ASP A 941 -8.45 4.32 24.18
CA ASP A 941 -8.70 5.73 24.52
C ASP A 941 -7.96 6.68 23.57
N PHE A 942 -6.74 6.30 23.19
CA PHE A 942 -5.93 7.04 22.21
C PHE A 942 -6.59 7.02 20.81
N ASN A 943 -7.07 5.86 20.34
CA ASN A 943 -7.84 5.74 19.09
C ASN A 943 -9.12 6.60 19.14
N LYS A 944 -9.84 6.60 20.27
CA LYS A 944 -11.06 7.39 20.45
C LYS A 944 -10.79 8.90 20.42
N LYS A 945 -9.66 9.34 20.96
CA LYS A 945 -9.28 10.74 20.85
C LYS A 945 -8.96 11.13 19.42
N MET A 946 -8.34 10.24 18.64
CA MET A 946 -8.09 10.46 17.22
C MET A 946 -9.40 10.57 16.41
N GLU A 947 -10.38 9.67 16.63
CA GLU A 947 -11.73 9.80 16.05
C GLU A 947 -12.34 11.17 16.34
N ASP A 948 -12.23 11.65 17.58
CA ASP A 948 -12.81 12.92 18.03
C ASP A 948 -12.24 14.14 17.30
N VAL A 949 -10.91 14.24 17.22
CA VAL A 949 -10.23 15.38 16.57
C VAL A 949 -10.42 15.37 15.05
N ILE A 950 -10.46 14.18 14.44
CA ILE A 950 -10.73 14.04 13.00
C ILE A 950 -12.17 14.49 12.71
N ALA A 951 -13.15 13.99 13.46
CA ALA A 951 -14.54 14.34 13.23
C ALA A 951 -14.81 15.84 13.41
N ASP A 952 -14.19 16.48 14.41
CA ASP A 952 -14.27 17.94 14.59
C ASP A 952 -13.65 18.69 13.41
N LYS A 953 -12.47 18.28 12.94
CA LYS A 953 -11.79 18.91 11.81
C LYS A 953 -12.58 18.80 10.51
N ILE A 954 -13.21 17.65 10.26
CA ILE A 954 -14.05 17.43 9.09
C ILE A 954 -15.32 18.29 9.14
N ALA A 955 -15.93 18.44 10.32
CA ALA A 955 -17.11 19.27 10.53
C ALA A 955 -16.86 20.77 10.30
N GLU A 956 -15.63 21.26 10.50
CA GLU A 956 -15.25 22.65 10.21
C GLU A 956 -15.30 22.97 8.70
N ASN A 957 -15.05 21.98 7.84
CA ASN A 957 -15.06 22.17 6.39
C ASN A 957 -16.47 22.02 5.80
N LYS A 958 -17.10 23.17 5.49
CA LYS A 958 -18.46 23.22 4.91
C LYS A 958 -18.62 22.45 3.60
N LYS A 959 -17.58 22.41 2.74
CA LYS A 959 -17.67 21.72 1.43
C LYS A 959 -17.66 20.20 1.65
N ILE A 960 -16.76 19.70 2.49
CA ILE A 960 -16.67 18.27 2.87
C ILE A 960 -17.95 17.84 3.59
N THR A 961 -18.40 18.60 4.60
CA THR A 961 -19.64 18.32 5.35
C THR A 961 -20.86 18.25 4.44
N ARG A 962 -20.97 19.11 3.43
CA ARG A 962 -22.07 19.07 2.45
C ARG A 962 -22.05 17.77 1.64
N TRP A 963 -20.87 17.32 1.21
CA TRP A 963 -20.72 16.08 0.46
C TRP A 963 -20.97 14.83 1.30
N ASN A 964 -20.50 14.79 2.55
CA ASN A 964 -20.85 13.71 3.49
C ASN A 964 -22.37 13.58 3.65
N LYS A 965 -23.08 14.72 3.79
CA LYS A 965 -24.54 14.71 3.91
C LYS A 965 -25.26 14.28 2.64
N GLU A 966 -24.75 14.67 1.47
CA GLU A 966 -25.29 14.24 0.18
C GLU A 966 -25.15 12.72 0.00
N TRP A 967 -23.98 12.15 0.29
CA TRP A 967 -23.77 10.70 0.23
C TRP A 967 -24.58 9.95 1.28
N MET A 968 -24.64 10.47 2.51
CA MET A 968 -25.47 9.91 3.59
C MET A 968 -26.94 9.82 3.17
N ASP A 969 -27.52 10.88 2.58
CA ASP A 969 -28.92 10.90 2.14
C ASP A 969 -29.22 9.82 1.08
N ARG A 970 -28.28 9.61 0.14
CA ARG A 970 -28.41 8.56 -0.89
C ARG A 970 -28.23 7.15 -0.30
N PHE A 971 -27.21 6.98 0.55
CA PHE A 971 -26.89 5.70 1.19
C PHE A 971 -28.02 5.23 2.09
N GLU A 972 -28.62 6.14 2.85
CA GLU A 972 -29.82 5.83 3.65
C GLU A 972 -30.98 5.36 2.77
N LYS A 973 -31.27 6.11 1.70
CA LYS A 973 -32.44 5.86 0.86
C LYS A 973 -32.39 4.54 0.08
N TYR A 974 -31.20 4.16 -0.39
CA TYR A 974 -31.02 3.01 -1.26
C TYR A 974 -30.43 1.78 -0.58
N ALA A 975 -29.75 1.93 0.57
CA ALA A 975 -28.96 0.87 1.20
C ALA A 975 -29.31 0.69 2.70
N HIS A 976 -28.79 1.55 3.59
CA HIS A 976 -28.84 1.34 5.05
C HIS A 976 -30.26 1.14 5.61
N SER A 977 -31.23 1.96 5.20
CA SER A 977 -32.61 1.87 5.70
C SER A 977 -33.32 0.56 5.33
N TRP A 978 -32.80 -0.19 4.36
CA TRP A 978 -33.36 -1.46 3.91
C TRP A 978 -32.62 -2.68 4.44
N MET A 979 -31.28 -2.62 4.51
CA MET A 979 -30.42 -3.72 4.96
C MET A 979 -29.30 -3.16 5.87
N PRO A 980 -29.63 -2.82 7.13
CA PRO A 980 -28.73 -2.05 8.00
C PRO A 980 -27.49 -2.82 8.47
N LYS A 981 -27.50 -4.17 8.49
CA LYS A 981 -26.28 -4.94 8.82
C LYS A 981 -25.34 -5.05 7.62
N LEU A 982 -25.89 -5.21 6.42
CA LEU A 982 -25.09 -5.30 5.19
C LEU A 982 -24.49 -3.95 4.81
N PHE A 983 -25.23 -2.88 5.09
CA PHE A 983 -24.82 -1.50 4.82
C PHE A 983 -24.76 -0.69 6.11
N PRO A 984 -23.83 -1.01 7.04
CA PRO A 984 -23.81 -0.38 8.36
C PRO A 984 -23.43 1.10 8.26
N ALA A 985 -24.09 1.95 9.02
CA ALA A 985 -23.89 3.39 9.02
C ALA A 985 -23.96 3.96 10.46
N ASP A 986 -22.86 3.80 11.20
CA ASP A 986 -22.73 4.35 12.56
C ASP A 986 -22.13 5.75 12.51
N TYR A 987 -22.99 6.76 12.68
CA TYR A 987 -22.59 8.16 12.61
C TYR A 987 -22.10 8.70 13.96
N TYR A 988 -20.83 9.05 14.05
CA TYR A 988 -20.25 9.87 15.11
C TYR A 988 -19.98 11.29 14.59
N LYS A 989 -20.65 12.29 15.18
CA LYS A 989 -20.55 13.71 14.73
C LYS A 989 -20.77 13.92 13.20
N ASN A 990 -21.61 13.10 12.57
CA ASN A 990 -21.87 13.06 11.11
C ASN A 990 -20.68 12.54 10.26
N MET A 991 -19.76 11.80 10.86
CA MET A 991 -18.73 11.01 10.19
C MET A 991 -18.92 9.55 10.57
N ILE A 992 -18.59 8.64 9.64
CA ILE A 992 -18.65 7.20 9.89
C ILE A 992 -17.23 6.73 10.25
N ASN A 993 -17.13 5.95 11.33
CA ASN A 993 -15.90 5.23 11.68
C ASN A 993 -16.25 3.79 12.08
N TYR A 994 -15.59 2.83 11.46
CA TYR A 994 -15.70 1.43 11.81
C TYR A 994 -14.63 1.05 12.82
N TRP A 995 -15.05 0.34 13.85
CA TRP A 995 -14.20 -0.15 14.92
C TRP A 995 -14.06 -1.65 14.74
N ILE A 996 -12.95 -2.10 14.15
CA ILE A 996 -12.74 -3.51 13.83
C ILE A 996 -11.89 -4.16 14.93
N PRO A 997 -12.48 -4.98 15.81
CA PRO A 997 -11.79 -5.56 16.95
C PRO A 997 -11.01 -6.83 16.60
N PHE A 998 -9.82 -6.98 17.19
CA PHE A 998 -9.03 -8.21 17.17
C PHE A 998 -8.48 -8.51 18.56
N GLU A 999 -8.40 -9.79 18.89
CA GLU A 999 -7.48 -10.25 19.94
C GLU A 999 -6.04 -10.08 19.44
N PHE A 1000 -5.10 -9.89 20.36
CA PHE A 1000 -3.67 -9.84 20.03
C PHE A 1000 -3.23 -11.07 19.22
N ASP A 1001 -2.61 -10.82 18.07
CA ASP A 1001 -2.06 -11.87 17.20
C ASP A 1001 -0.68 -11.46 16.66
N PRO A 1002 0.42 -12.16 17.03
CA PRO A 1002 1.77 -11.85 16.57
C PRO A 1002 1.97 -12.10 15.07
N LYS A 1003 1.02 -12.75 14.39
CA LYS A 1003 1.01 -12.95 12.93
C LYS A 1003 0.09 -11.99 12.21
N HIS A 1004 -0.57 -11.08 12.91
CA HIS A 1004 -1.49 -10.14 12.29
C HIS A 1004 -0.78 -9.19 11.33
N ARG A 1005 -1.51 -8.73 10.31
CA ARG A 1005 -0.98 -7.79 9.32
C ARG A 1005 -0.87 -6.35 9.85
N TYR A 1006 -1.84 -5.89 10.65
CA TYR A 1006 -1.83 -4.55 11.24
C TYR A 1006 -0.86 -4.43 12.42
N PRO A 1007 0.11 -3.50 12.36
CA PRO A 1007 1.04 -3.29 13.46
C PRO A 1007 0.37 -2.92 14.79
N SER A 1008 -0.81 -2.29 14.78
CA SER A 1008 -1.58 -2.03 16.01
C SER A 1008 -2.06 -3.29 16.74
N VAL A 1009 -2.17 -4.42 16.03
CA VAL A 1009 -2.57 -5.72 16.58
C VAL A 1009 -1.35 -6.63 16.77
N LYS A 1010 -0.37 -6.57 15.85
CA LYS A 1010 0.85 -7.38 15.90
C LYS A 1010 1.89 -6.88 16.90
N PHE A 1011 2.00 -5.56 17.07
CA PHE A 1011 2.96 -4.88 17.94
C PHE A 1011 2.29 -3.76 18.76
N PRO A 1012 1.21 -4.05 19.53
CA PRO A 1012 0.41 -3.03 20.23
C PRO A 1012 1.18 -2.21 21.27
N TRP A 1013 2.35 -2.70 21.72
CA TRP A 1013 3.24 -1.96 22.63
C TRP A 1013 4.14 -0.94 21.91
N ILE A 1014 4.21 -0.98 20.58
CA ILE A 1014 4.90 0.01 19.74
C ILE A 1014 3.88 0.86 19.00
N THR A 1015 3.01 0.24 18.20
CA THR A 1015 2.02 0.95 17.38
C THR A 1015 0.67 0.90 18.08
N SER A 1016 0.14 2.06 18.47
CA SER A 1016 -1.14 2.17 19.17
C SER A 1016 -2.32 2.35 18.23
N VAL A 1017 -2.09 2.89 17.03
CA VAL A 1017 -3.12 3.09 16.01
C VAL A 1017 -2.64 2.61 14.65
N SER A 1018 -3.46 1.77 14.01
CA SER A 1018 -3.47 1.62 12.57
C SER A 1018 -4.84 2.11 12.09
N TYR A 1019 -4.85 3.18 11.31
CA TYR A 1019 -6.07 3.83 10.84
C TYR A 1019 -6.06 3.85 9.31
N THR A 1020 -7.15 3.37 8.71
CA THR A 1020 -7.34 3.44 7.25
C THR A 1020 -8.41 4.49 6.98
N SER A 1021 -8.09 5.52 6.21
CA SER A 1021 -9.08 6.49 5.74
C SER A 1021 -9.61 6.08 4.37
N GLU A 1022 -10.91 6.25 4.14
CA GLU A 1022 -11.58 5.87 2.89
C GLU A 1022 -12.28 7.08 2.30
N VAL A 1023 -11.76 7.58 1.18
CA VAL A 1023 -12.34 8.71 0.46
C VAL A 1023 -12.96 8.24 -0.85
N ALA A 1024 -14.13 8.77 -1.22
CA ALA A 1024 -14.84 8.37 -2.44
C ALA A 1024 -14.14 8.88 -3.72
N ASP A 1025 -12.95 8.37 -4.02
CA ASP A 1025 -11.99 8.96 -4.94
C ASP A 1025 -11.52 8.04 -6.08
N GLU A 1026 -12.00 6.80 -6.19
CA GLU A 1026 -11.44 5.87 -7.17
C GLU A 1026 -11.55 6.45 -8.58
N THR A 1027 -10.37 6.69 -9.18
CA THR A 1027 -10.15 7.41 -10.44
C THR A 1027 -10.81 8.81 -10.50
N ALA A 1028 -10.83 9.53 -9.38
CA ALA A 1028 -11.28 10.92 -9.32
C ALA A 1028 -10.43 11.85 -10.21
N GLN A 1029 -11.07 12.87 -10.76
CA GLN A 1029 -10.44 13.83 -11.69
C GLN A 1029 -10.67 15.28 -11.25
N GLY A 1030 -9.75 16.17 -11.61
CA GLY A 1030 -9.94 17.63 -11.52
C GLY A 1030 -10.34 18.14 -10.13
N GLU A 1031 -11.37 18.98 -10.09
CA GLU A 1031 -11.87 19.58 -8.84
C GLU A 1031 -12.42 18.58 -7.82
N TYR A 1032 -12.90 17.43 -8.29
CA TYR A 1032 -13.36 16.35 -7.41
C TYR A 1032 -12.18 15.62 -6.78
N LEU A 1033 -11.14 15.32 -7.58
CA LEU A 1033 -9.86 14.80 -7.07
C LEU A 1033 -9.27 15.72 -5.98
N ASN A 1034 -9.23 17.03 -6.22
CA ASN A 1034 -8.73 17.97 -5.22
C ASN A 1034 -9.59 18.00 -3.95
N LEU A 1035 -10.92 17.92 -4.08
CA LEU A 1035 -11.80 17.82 -2.92
C LEU A 1035 -11.49 16.57 -2.08
N CYS A 1036 -11.33 15.42 -2.73
CA CYS A 1036 -10.95 14.16 -2.08
C CYS A 1036 -9.59 14.30 -1.37
N ALA A 1037 -8.58 14.84 -2.07
CA ALA A 1037 -7.26 15.07 -1.49
C ALA A 1037 -7.30 16.02 -0.28
N ARG A 1038 -8.13 17.06 -0.32
CA ARG A 1038 -8.34 17.99 0.81
C ARG A 1038 -9.05 17.32 1.99
N ALA A 1039 -9.84 16.28 1.77
CA ALA A 1039 -10.44 15.49 2.84
C ALA A 1039 -9.39 14.63 3.56
N HIS A 1040 -8.48 13.98 2.82
CA HIS A 1040 -7.31 13.33 3.41
C HIS A 1040 -6.46 14.31 4.24
N VAL A 1041 -6.06 15.43 3.64
CA VAL A 1041 -5.25 16.46 4.32
C VAL A 1041 -5.91 16.91 5.62
N ALA A 1042 -7.23 17.05 5.67
CA ALA A 1042 -7.92 17.50 6.87
C ALA A 1042 -7.77 16.53 8.05
N HIS A 1043 -7.94 15.21 7.84
CA HIS A 1043 -7.78 14.25 8.93
C HIS A 1043 -6.31 14.01 9.29
N ASP A 1044 -5.40 14.03 8.30
CA ASP A 1044 -3.95 13.95 8.54
C ASP A 1044 -3.48 15.14 9.40
N GLU A 1045 -3.91 16.37 9.07
CA GLU A 1045 -3.60 17.56 9.87
C GLU A 1045 -4.14 17.45 11.31
N ALA A 1046 -5.35 16.92 11.50
CA ALA A 1046 -5.93 16.74 12.83
C ALA A 1046 -5.09 15.76 13.67
N THR A 1047 -4.61 14.68 13.05
CA THR A 1047 -3.79 13.64 13.68
C THR A 1047 -2.41 14.19 14.05
N ILE A 1048 -1.75 14.90 13.13
CA ILE A 1048 -0.47 15.59 13.39
C ILE A 1048 -0.62 16.60 14.53
N GLU A 1049 -1.67 17.43 14.50
CA GLU A 1049 -1.93 18.43 15.55
C GLU A 1049 -2.20 17.77 16.91
N MET A 1050 -2.88 16.62 16.93
CA MET A 1050 -3.07 15.82 18.16
C MET A 1050 -1.73 15.32 18.71
N LEU A 1051 -0.89 14.71 17.88
CA LEU A 1051 0.42 14.18 18.30
C LEU A 1051 1.37 15.29 18.78
N MET A 1052 1.41 16.44 18.09
CA MET A 1052 2.24 17.58 18.48
C MET A 1052 1.90 18.16 19.86
N ASN A 1053 0.67 17.95 20.33
CA ASN A 1053 0.19 18.39 21.64
C ASN A 1053 0.15 17.25 22.68
N GLY A 1054 0.47 16.02 22.29
CA GLY A 1054 0.50 14.86 23.16
C GLY A 1054 1.63 14.93 24.20
N LYS A 1055 1.40 14.30 25.36
CA LYS A 1055 2.36 14.21 26.46
C LYS A 1055 2.91 12.79 26.56
N ILE A 1056 4.23 12.66 26.52
CA ILE A 1056 4.92 11.40 26.72
C ILE A 1056 5.07 11.09 28.21
N LEU A 1057 4.80 9.84 28.57
CA LEU A 1057 5.05 9.31 29.91
C LEU A 1057 6.37 8.54 29.93
N TYR A 1058 7.08 8.63 31.05
CA TYR A 1058 8.33 7.94 31.27
C TYR A 1058 8.30 7.11 32.54
N GLU A 1059 8.93 5.94 32.48
CA GLU A 1059 9.54 5.29 33.63
C GLU A 1059 10.95 5.86 33.78
N ASN A 1060 11.17 6.57 34.89
CA ASN A 1060 12.43 7.25 35.17
C ASN A 1060 13.09 6.67 36.41
N GLU A 1061 14.39 6.40 36.31
CA GLU A 1061 15.25 6.09 37.44
C GLU A 1061 16.54 6.90 37.32
N PHE A 1062 16.93 7.57 38.39
CA PHE A 1062 18.10 8.44 38.41
C PHE A 1062 18.88 8.26 39.70
N THR A 1063 19.98 7.51 39.63
CA THR A 1063 20.94 7.34 40.71
C THR A 1063 22.35 7.55 40.19
N ILE A 1064 23.06 8.51 40.78
CA ILE A 1064 24.49 8.74 40.52
C ILE A 1064 25.21 8.88 41.86
N GLU A 1065 25.93 7.84 42.24
CA GLU A 1065 26.79 7.78 43.43
C GLU A 1065 28.13 7.15 43.02
N ASP A 1066 29.19 7.35 43.80
CA ASP A 1066 30.49 6.75 43.48
C ASP A 1066 30.36 5.22 43.41
N GLY A 1067 30.60 4.65 42.23
CA GLY A 1067 30.49 3.22 41.96
C GLY A 1067 29.08 2.70 41.69
N LEU A 1068 28.05 3.55 41.76
CA LEU A 1068 26.65 3.19 41.49
C LEU A 1068 26.01 4.25 40.57
N ILE A 1069 25.96 3.94 39.28
CA ILE A 1069 25.28 4.75 38.27
C ILE A 1069 24.10 3.95 37.76
N LYS A 1070 22.91 4.53 37.75
CA LYS A 1070 21.72 3.95 37.12
C LYS A 1070 20.87 5.07 36.55
N LEU A 1071 20.76 5.09 35.23
CA LEU A 1071 19.98 6.05 34.48
C LEU A 1071 18.99 5.27 33.62
N THR A 1072 17.70 5.52 33.81
CA THR A 1072 16.61 4.94 33.03
C THR A 1072 15.67 6.05 32.65
N GLN A 1073 15.36 6.16 31.36
CA GLN A 1073 14.29 7.00 30.83
C GLN A 1073 13.62 6.22 29.71
N ILE A 1074 12.70 5.33 30.10
CA ILE A 1074 11.98 4.46 29.16
C ILE A 1074 10.61 5.08 28.91
N ARG A 1075 10.38 5.46 27.65
CA ARG A 1075 9.08 5.93 27.18
C ARG A 1075 8.01 4.86 27.36
N GLN A 1076 6.84 5.28 27.81
CA GLN A 1076 5.66 4.44 27.92
C GLN A 1076 4.71 4.77 26.77
N ARG A 1077 3.98 3.75 26.29
CA ARG A 1077 3.01 3.85 25.20
C ARG A 1077 1.65 3.29 25.64
N PRO A 1078 0.51 3.86 25.17
CA PRO A 1078 0.41 5.01 24.25
C PRO A 1078 0.78 6.34 24.92
N ILE A 1079 0.92 7.40 24.12
CA ILE A 1079 1.05 8.77 24.65
C ILE A 1079 -0.29 9.26 25.22
N LEU A 1080 -0.25 10.28 26.08
CA LEU A 1080 -1.47 10.95 26.58
C LEU A 1080 -1.87 12.10 25.65
N VAL A 1081 -3.16 12.22 25.32
CA VAL A 1081 -3.74 13.20 24.38
C VAL A 1081 -5.00 13.85 24.90
#